data_AF-A0A7X8LND9-F1
#
_entry.id   AF-A0A7X8LND9-F1
#
_cell.length_a   1.000
_cell.length_b   1.000
_cell.length_c   1.000
_cell.angle_alpha   90.00
_cell.angle_beta   90.00
_cell.angle_gamma   90.00
#
_symmetry.space_group_name_H-M   'P 1'
#
loop_
_entity.id
_entity.type
_entity.pdbx_description
1 polymer ?
#
loop_
_entity_poly.entity_id
_entity_poly.type
_entity_poly.pdbx_seq_one_letter_code
_entity_poly.pdbx_strand_id
1 'polypeptide(L)'
;SKWRVQDLTLPLLELAEEAGYFTPRDSLQEKIDEVWKWLMYELLGFDQQISLEGLGLLGFTPVRPKDFRAPLPLQEDPWNLSDDQAWTLYTILLDSLRKQGVMSFPDHVHPQDEFFQPRNRQVYVKSDSDSNLRKQKIIGWNPGQGLNRRLDYLWRLLTNINPELDEINSKDKARELLRKLWDYMGLNEKNKDNLLFERKSIPKVGTVFCLSHQMWELNSTYVEPSLKWYICDKCQNITMHNIRGVCPSFRCNGRLKPCQPQDLFIDNHYSKLYRNISAKKMQAREHTAQLTGDAAASLQQDFMSGKVNVLSCSTTFELGVDVGELEAVFLRNVPPSAANYVQRAGRAGRRTDSTAYVLTFAQRRSHDLDHYRQPLRMVTGDIGVPHFKLENARVIRRHMTAIALASFWRNQGSEYFGKVNNFFFHDHVNGPEAFKKYLDDRPRDLLLSLANILPEEVKNDPSIFNPEWYKDLFEGQEPVLTRAAQEVIGDISELDQIRLRNFKAGKNTDSLNRLIRTIKEKPLINYLSSRNVLPKYGFPVDVVELSLAYHGDAAIGLQLERDLRIAISEYAPGGQIVAGGKLWSSRYIKKITNKEWDTYSYVICDRCHYYYSRREQIEDHLVLCPVCNEPIGKKKGTMIQPVFGFAVGLEQPGKPGENKPERMYSTRVYYSGEAKNEEAKAIIVNLNGVTLSVMPAAHGKLAVINNAASRGFKICTQCGYSEVVGAITKKGTAKHKTSWGADCNGKLKAPLSLGHEFNTDILKL
;
A
#
# COMPACT_ATOMS: atom_id res chain seq x y z
N SER A 1 -33.27 -30.56 20.21
CA SER A 1 -32.22 -29.95 21.06
C SER A 1 -31.98 -28.55 20.56
N LYS A 2 -32.13 -27.51 21.38
CA LYS A 2 -31.90 -26.13 20.96
C LYS A 2 -30.41 -25.80 21.06
N TRP A 3 -29.79 -25.42 19.96
CA TRP A 3 -28.37 -25.07 19.89
C TRP A 3 -28.16 -23.62 20.31
N ARG A 4 -27.12 -23.36 21.09
CA ARG A 4 -26.64 -22.01 21.40
C ARG A 4 -25.42 -21.66 20.57
N VAL A 5 -25.09 -20.38 20.51
CA VAL A 5 -23.94 -19.88 19.72
C VAL A 5 -22.64 -20.58 20.08
N GLN A 6 -22.36 -20.79 21.37
CA GLN A 6 -21.16 -21.48 21.85
C GLN A 6 -21.08 -22.94 21.39
N ASP A 7 -22.22 -23.60 21.15
CA ASP A 7 -22.26 -25.02 20.77
C ASP A 7 -21.75 -25.23 19.34
N LEU A 8 -21.68 -24.17 18.53
CA LEU A 8 -21.12 -24.21 17.16
C LEU A 8 -19.59 -24.16 17.12
N THR A 9 -18.92 -23.86 18.22
CA THR A 9 -17.46 -23.65 18.23
C THR A 9 -16.69 -24.90 17.80
N LEU A 10 -16.97 -26.06 18.40
CA LEU A 10 -16.26 -27.30 18.08
C LEU A 10 -16.62 -27.83 16.67
N PRO A 11 -17.89 -27.92 16.26
CA PRO A 11 -18.21 -28.37 14.90
C PRO A 11 -17.64 -27.47 13.81
N LEU A 12 -17.63 -26.15 14.02
CA LEU A 12 -17.03 -25.23 13.05
C LEU A 12 -15.50 -25.34 13.01
N LEU A 13 -14.86 -25.61 14.16
CA LEU A 13 -13.43 -25.88 14.21
C LEU A 13 -13.07 -27.12 13.39
N GLU A 14 -13.80 -28.23 13.57
CA GLU A 14 -13.60 -29.47 12.82
C GLU A 14 -13.78 -29.24 11.31
N LEU A 15 -14.86 -28.60 10.89
CA LEU A 15 -15.11 -28.28 9.48
C LEU A 15 -14.04 -27.35 8.90
N ALA A 16 -13.54 -26.39 9.68
CA ALA A 16 -12.47 -25.49 9.25
C ALA A 16 -11.12 -26.21 9.11
N GLU A 17 -10.83 -27.19 9.98
CA GLU A 17 -9.64 -28.04 9.86
C GLU A 17 -9.71 -28.95 8.63
N GLU A 18 -10.86 -29.59 8.39
CA GLU A 18 -11.10 -30.38 7.18
C GLU A 18 -10.97 -29.55 5.90
N ALA A 19 -11.42 -28.30 5.93
CA ALA A 19 -11.30 -27.34 4.85
C ALA A 19 -9.88 -26.73 4.70
N GLY A 20 -8.93 -27.08 5.58
CA GLY A 20 -7.55 -26.61 5.53
C GLY A 20 -7.39 -25.12 5.87
N TYR A 21 -8.28 -24.55 6.70
CA TYR A 21 -8.18 -23.14 7.11
C TYR A 21 -6.99 -22.87 8.03
N PHE A 22 -6.64 -23.86 8.86
CA PHE A 22 -5.57 -23.78 9.85
C PHE A 22 -4.34 -24.57 9.40
N THR A 23 -3.19 -24.15 9.88
CA THR A 23 -1.90 -24.79 9.66
C THR A 23 -1.49 -25.64 10.86
N PRO A 24 -0.58 -26.62 10.70
CA PRO A 24 -0.04 -27.39 11.83
C PRO A 24 0.72 -26.53 12.87
N ARG A 25 1.04 -25.27 12.55
CA ARG A 25 1.70 -24.33 13.46
C ARG A 25 0.72 -23.60 14.37
N ASP A 26 -0.55 -23.52 13.99
CA ASP A 26 -1.56 -22.80 14.75
C ASP A 26 -1.93 -23.62 16.00
N SER A 27 -1.83 -22.99 17.17
CA SER A 27 -2.23 -23.60 18.43
C SER A 27 -3.76 -23.78 18.49
N LEU A 28 -4.23 -24.75 19.27
CA LEU A 28 -5.67 -24.98 19.45
C LEU A 28 -6.40 -23.70 19.90
N GLN A 29 -5.78 -22.91 20.76
CA GLN A 29 -6.35 -21.64 21.22
C GLN A 29 -6.51 -20.64 20.07
N GLU A 30 -5.49 -20.44 19.24
CA GLU A 30 -5.57 -19.54 18.08
C GLU A 30 -6.67 -19.95 17.10
N LYS A 31 -6.86 -21.26 16.90
CA LYS A 31 -7.94 -21.78 16.05
C LYS A 31 -9.32 -21.48 16.64
N ILE A 32 -9.50 -21.72 17.94
CA ILE A 32 -10.75 -21.42 18.66
C ILE A 32 -11.05 -19.92 18.64
N ASP A 33 -10.05 -19.07 18.85
CA ASP A 33 -10.19 -17.61 18.82
C ASP A 33 -10.69 -17.14 17.46
N GLU A 34 -10.17 -17.70 16.38
CA GLU A 34 -10.57 -17.35 15.01
C GLU A 34 -12.00 -17.80 14.70
N VAL A 35 -12.39 -19.02 15.09
CA VAL A 35 -13.78 -19.50 14.95
C VAL A 35 -14.75 -18.61 15.73
N TRP A 36 -14.38 -18.19 16.95
CA TRP A 36 -15.20 -17.27 17.73
C TRP A 36 -15.37 -15.91 17.06
N LYS A 37 -14.35 -15.40 16.37
CA LYS A 37 -14.49 -14.16 15.59
C LYS A 37 -15.56 -14.30 14.51
N TRP A 38 -15.56 -15.42 13.78
CA TRP A 38 -16.57 -15.70 12.73
C TRP A 38 -17.98 -15.80 13.31
N LEU A 39 -18.13 -16.55 14.41
CA LEU A 39 -19.41 -16.69 15.12
C LEU A 39 -19.93 -15.34 15.62
N MET A 40 -19.06 -14.53 16.24
CA MET A 40 -19.43 -13.21 16.72
C MET A 40 -19.79 -12.26 15.58
N TYR A 41 -19.10 -12.34 14.43
CA TYR A 41 -19.43 -11.53 13.26
C TYR A 41 -20.84 -11.82 12.75
N GLU A 42 -21.20 -13.10 12.65
CA GLU A 42 -22.55 -13.51 12.24
C GLU A 42 -23.59 -13.14 13.30
N LEU A 43 -23.29 -13.39 14.58
CA LEU A 43 -24.19 -13.04 15.69
C LEU A 43 -24.44 -11.53 15.77
N LEU A 44 -23.48 -10.67 15.42
CA LEU A 44 -23.68 -9.22 15.45
C LEU A 44 -24.53 -8.70 14.27
N GLY A 45 -24.74 -9.50 13.22
CA GLY A 45 -25.58 -9.17 12.07
C GLY A 45 -25.13 -7.87 11.39
N PHE A 46 -23.83 -7.75 11.11
CA PHE A 46 -23.26 -6.54 10.50
C PHE A 46 -23.85 -6.24 9.12
N ASP A 47 -24.09 -7.28 8.32
CA ASP A 47 -24.86 -7.23 7.10
C ASP A 47 -26.28 -7.77 7.34
N GLN A 48 -27.30 -7.03 6.89
CA GLN A 48 -28.71 -7.38 7.11
C GLN A 48 -29.37 -8.03 5.88
N GLN A 49 -28.74 -7.98 4.72
CA GLN A 49 -29.33 -8.47 3.46
C GLN A 49 -28.62 -9.70 2.91
N ILE A 50 -27.30 -9.78 3.07
CA ILE A 50 -26.51 -10.91 2.54
C ILE A 50 -25.98 -11.85 3.62
N SER A 51 -26.30 -11.64 4.91
CA SER A 51 -25.94 -12.58 5.98
C SER A 51 -26.77 -13.87 5.94
N LEU A 52 -26.36 -14.89 6.71
CA LEU A 52 -27.15 -16.12 6.85
C LEU A 52 -28.53 -15.82 7.43
N GLU A 53 -28.60 -14.83 8.33
CA GLU A 53 -29.86 -14.30 8.87
C GLU A 53 -30.67 -13.50 7.84
N GLY A 54 -30.02 -12.64 7.05
CA GLY A 54 -30.69 -11.85 6.01
C GLY A 54 -31.30 -12.68 4.88
N LEU A 55 -30.76 -13.87 4.64
CA LEU A 55 -31.23 -14.82 3.61
C LEU A 55 -32.12 -15.94 4.18
N GLY A 56 -32.32 -15.98 5.50
CA GLY A 56 -33.25 -16.89 6.16
C GLY A 56 -32.75 -18.33 6.26
N LEU A 57 -31.43 -18.51 6.21
CA LEU A 57 -30.76 -19.80 6.38
C LEU A 57 -30.58 -20.13 7.87
N LEU A 58 -30.33 -19.09 8.68
CA LEU A 58 -30.10 -19.16 10.12
C LEU A 58 -30.80 -17.99 10.81
N GLY A 59 -31.20 -18.12 12.06
CA GLY A 59 -31.83 -17.05 12.83
C GLY A 59 -31.44 -17.09 14.29
N PHE A 60 -31.30 -15.92 14.92
CA PHE A 60 -30.87 -15.80 16.31
C PHE A 60 -32.01 -15.32 17.19
N THR A 61 -32.27 -16.02 18.30
CA THR A 61 -33.25 -15.59 19.31
C THR A 61 -32.66 -15.67 20.71
N PRO A 62 -32.95 -14.72 21.61
CA PRO A 62 -32.53 -14.83 23.00
C PRO A 62 -33.20 -16.04 23.65
N VAL A 63 -32.50 -16.71 24.56
CA VAL A 63 -33.05 -17.82 25.35
C VAL A 63 -34.21 -17.30 26.21
N ARG A 64 -35.40 -17.89 26.07
CA ARG A 64 -36.57 -17.53 26.88
C ARG A 64 -36.36 -18.01 28.33
N PRO A 65 -36.44 -17.12 29.34
CA PRO A 65 -36.43 -17.54 30.74
C PRO A 65 -37.62 -18.47 31.03
N LYS A 66 -37.38 -19.55 31.78
CA LYS A 66 -38.42 -20.55 32.09
C LYS A 66 -39.62 -19.95 32.83
N ASP A 67 -39.35 -18.98 33.70
CA ASP A 67 -40.36 -18.31 34.52
C ASP A 67 -40.87 -16.98 33.91
N PHE A 68 -40.64 -16.76 32.61
CA PHE A 68 -41.08 -15.53 31.96
C PHE A 68 -42.62 -15.43 31.95
N ARG A 69 -43.14 -14.35 32.52
CA ARG A 69 -44.54 -13.92 32.41
C ARG A 69 -44.59 -12.52 31.82
N ALA A 70 -45.56 -12.23 30.96
CA ALA A 70 -45.68 -10.90 30.42
C ALA A 70 -45.96 -9.88 31.54
N PRO A 71 -45.26 -8.73 31.55
CA PRO A 71 -45.62 -7.61 32.42
C PRO A 71 -47.08 -7.19 32.22
N LEU A 72 -47.79 -6.89 33.32
CA LEU A 72 -49.19 -6.44 33.31
C LEU A 72 -49.45 -5.30 32.29
N PRO A 73 -48.57 -4.27 32.14
CA PRO A 73 -48.81 -3.21 31.15
C PRO A 73 -48.82 -3.66 29.68
N LEU A 74 -48.32 -4.86 29.36
CA LEU A 74 -48.43 -5.42 28.01
C LEU A 74 -49.71 -6.24 27.81
N GLN A 75 -50.29 -6.76 28.90
CA GLN A 75 -51.51 -7.57 28.87
C GLN A 75 -52.78 -6.70 28.92
N GLU A 76 -52.69 -5.48 29.45
CA GLU A 76 -53.79 -4.52 29.56
C GLU A 76 -53.93 -3.61 28.32
N ASP A 77 -55.03 -2.87 28.26
CA ASP A 77 -55.23 -1.81 27.27
C ASP A 77 -54.12 -0.75 27.35
N PRO A 78 -53.56 -0.27 26.23
CA PRO A 78 -53.95 -0.50 24.82
C PRO A 78 -53.25 -1.66 24.11
N TRP A 79 -52.41 -2.46 24.80
CA TRP A 79 -51.48 -3.40 24.14
C TRP A 79 -52.07 -4.80 23.95
N ASN A 80 -52.78 -5.32 24.96
CA ASN A 80 -53.51 -6.60 24.91
C ASN A 80 -52.70 -7.76 24.27
N LEU A 81 -51.43 -7.90 24.67
CA LEU A 81 -50.51 -8.92 24.15
C LEU A 81 -50.55 -10.18 25.03
N SER A 82 -50.60 -11.34 24.37
CA SER A 82 -50.37 -12.64 25.04
C SER A 82 -48.92 -12.80 25.50
N ASP A 83 -48.66 -13.78 26.38
CA ASP A 83 -47.29 -14.06 26.88
C ASP A 83 -46.28 -14.32 25.75
N ASP A 84 -46.68 -15.04 24.70
CA ASP A 84 -45.81 -15.31 23.55
C ASP A 84 -45.56 -14.07 22.69
N GLN A 85 -46.59 -13.21 22.52
CA GLN A 85 -46.44 -11.94 21.82
C GLN A 85 -45.57 -10.95 22.61
N ALA A 86 -45.71 -10.94 23.95
CA ALA A 86 -44.87 -10.15 24.83
C ALA A 86 -43.40 -10.61 24.75
N TRP A 87 -43.14 -11.92 24.77
CA TRP A 87 -41.77 -12.43 24.57
C TRP A 87 -41.22 -12.12 23.17
N THR A 88 -42.08 -12.20 22.14
CA THR A 88 -41.70 -11.77 20.78
C THR A 88 -41.32 -10.29 20.75
N LEU A 89 -42.03 -9.45 21.51
CA LEU A 89 -41.70 -8.03 21.64
C LEU A 89 -40.35 -7.85 22.31
N TYR A 90 -40.08 -8.52 23.43
CA TYR A 90 -38.76 -8.52 24.06
C TYR A 90 -37.68 -8.95 23.09
N THR A 91 -37.91 -10.02 22.34
CA THR A 91 -36.98 -10.52 21.34
C THR A 91 -36.65 -9.45 20.29
N ILE A 92 -37.64 -8.74 19.73
CA ILE A 92 -37.42 -7.65 18.78
C ILE A 92 -36.61 -6.50 19.41
N LEU A 93 -36.89 -6.15 20.66
CA LEU A 93 -36.18 -5.08 21.35
C LEU A 93 -34.72 -5.45 21.65
N LEU A 94 -34.45 -6.68 22.10
CA LEU A 94 -33.10 -7.20 22.35
C LEU A 94 -32.33 -7.38 21.04
N ASP A 95 -33.00 -7.85 19.99
CA ASP A 95 -32.42 -7.97 18.65
C ASP A 95 -31.95 -6.62 18.09
N SER A 96 -32.71 -5.56 18.38
CA SER A 96 -32.30 -4.19 18.03
C SER A 96 -30.99 -3.78 18.71
N LEU A 97 -30.71 -4.26 19.92
CA LEU A 97 -29.46 -4.01 20.66
C LEU A 97 -28.31 -4.84 20.10
N ARG A 98 -28.56 -6.13 19.82
CA ARG A 98 -27.59 -7.04 19.15
C ARG A 98 -27.08 -6.43 17.85
N LYS A 99 -28.00 -6.02 16.96
CA LYS A 99 -27.68 -5.36 15.66
C LYS A 99 -27.02 -3.98 15.80
N GLN A 100 -26.97 -3.42 17.01
CA GLN A 100 -26.23 -2.18 17.34
C GLN A 100 -24.86 -2.46 17.98
N GLY A 101 -24.49 -3.73 18.18
CA GLY A 101 -23.22 -4.13 18.78
C GLY A 101 -23.22 -4.22 20.31
N VAL A 102 -24.38 -4.16 20.96
CA VAL A 102 -24.48 -4.27 22.43
C VAL A 102 -24.43 -5.73 22.82
N MET A 103 -23.24 -6.31 22.78
CA MET A 103 -22.99 -7.73 23.07
C MET A 103 -21.72 -7.87 23.89
N SER A 104 -21.67 -8.86 24.79
CA SER A 104 -20.43 -9.32 25.38
C SER A 104 -19.62 -10.13 24.37
N PHE A 105 -18.32 -10.25 24.63
CA PHE A 105 -17.41 -11.05 23.81
C PHE A 105 -16.78 -12.12 24.69
N PRO A 106 -16.42 -13.29 24.14
CA PRO A 106 -15.56 -14.25 24.83
C PRO A 106 -14.24 -13.60 25.27
N ASP A 107 -13.68 -14.07 26.39
CA ASP A 107 -12.50 -13.43 27.02
C ASP A 107 -11.28 -13.32 26.09
N HIS A 108 -11.13 -14.27 25.17
CA HIS A 108 -10.04 -14.36 24.20
C HIS A 108 -10.29 -13.58 22.89
N VAL A 109 -11.52 -13.09 22.65
CA VAL A 109 -11.83 -12.28 21.46
C VAL A 109 -12.04 -10.82 21.86
N HIS A 110 -11.12 -9.96 21.44
CA HIS A 110 -11.21 -8.55 21.78
C HIS A 110 -12.16 -7.79 20.81
N PRO A 111 -13.13 -7.00 21.31
CA PRO A 111 -14.09 -6.27 20.47
C PRO A 111 -13.47 -5.20 19.57
N GLN A 112 -12.20 -4.84 19.79
CA GLN A 112 -11.45 -3.88 18.98
C GLN A 112 -10.53 -4.55 17.94
N ASP A 113 -10.58 -5.89 17.82
CA ASP A 113 -9.87 -6.62 16.77
C ASP A 113 -10.17 -6.03 15.39
N GLU A 114 -9.15 -5.94 14.53
CA GLU A 114 -9.26 -5.41 13.18
C GLU A 114 -10.30 -6.16 12.34
N PHE A 115 -10.53 -7.44 12.63
CA PHE A 115 -11.53 -8.27 11.95
C PHE A 115 -12.94 -7.68 12.00
N PHE A 116 -13.30 -6.96 13.08
CA PHE A 116 -14.63 -6.37 13.23
C PHE A 116 -14.74 -4.96 12.62
N GLN A 117 -13.72 -4.44 11.92
CA GLN A 117 -13.81 -3.13 11.28
C GLN A 117 -14.96 -3.07 10.26
N PRO A 118 -15.63 -1.91 10.12
CA PRO A 118 -15.42 -0.64 10.82
C PRO A 118 -16.12 -0.56 12.19
N ARG A 119 -16.70 -1.65 12.67
CA ARG A 119 -17.48 -1.75 13.92
C ARG A 119 -16.70 -2.38 15.09
N ASN A 120 -15.37 -2.36 15.05
CA ASN A 120 -14.47 -2.91 16.07
C ASN A 120 -14.47 -2.06 17.37
N ARG A 121 -15.61 -2.04 18.04
CA ARG A 121 -15.80 -1.30 19.28
C ARG A 121 -16.78 -2.03 20.19
N GLN A 122 -16.50 -1.98 21.48
CA GLN A 122 -17.45 -2.38 22.49
C GLN A 122 -18.56 -1.32 22.63
N VAL A 123 -19.82 -1.76 22.63
CA VAL A 123 -20.99 -0.90 22.83
C VAL A 123 -21.76 -1.41 24.05
N TYR A 124 -22.25 -0.49 24.87
CA TYR A 124 -23.04 -0.81 26.06
C TYR A 124 -24.39 -0.10 26.04
N VAL A 125 -25.32 -0.55 26.88
CA VAL A 125 -26.63 0.07 27.07
C VAL A 125 -26.86 0.51 28.52
N LYS A 126 -27.59 1.61 28.70
CA LYS A 126 -28.08 2.15 29.98
C LYS A 126 -29.58 2.52 29.85
N SER A 127 -30.30 2.72 30.96
CA SER A 127 -31.74 3.04 30.95
C SER A 127 -32.10 4.21 30.04
N ASP A 128 -31.39 5.33 30.16
CA ASP A 128 -31.65 6.57 29.44
C ASP A 128 -30.39 7.08 28.73
N SER A 129 -30.57 7.70 27.55
CA SER A 129 -29.45 8.26 26.78
C SER A 129 -29.17 9.72 27.14
N ASP A 130 -27.90 10.05 27.37
CA ASP A 130 -27.40 11.44 27.41
C ASP A 130 -26.40 11.68 26.25
N SER A 131 -26.31 12.93 25.81
CA SER A 131 -25.37 13.46 24.81
C SER A 131 -23.90 13.06 25.08
N ASN A 132 -23.48 13.06 26.35
CA ASN A 132 -22.13 12.64 26.75
C ASN A 132 -21.91 11.12 26.66
N LEU A 133 -22.96 10.31 26.86
CA LEU A 133 -22.88 8.85 26.78
C LEU A 133 -22.69 8.35 25.34
N ARG A 134 -23.27 9.04 24.35
CA ARG A 134 -23.08 8.69 22.93
C ARG A 134 -21.62 8.86 22.49
N LYS A 135 -20.92 9.88 22.99
CA LYS A 135 -19.47 10.08 22.73
C LYS A 135 -18.63 8.94 23.32
N GLN A 136 -19.11 8.32 24.40
CA GLN A 136 -18.48 7.18 25.06
C GLN A 136 -19.01 5.82 24.58
N LYS A 137 -19.72 5.79 23.43
CA LYS A 137 -20.23 4.56 22.78
C LYS A 137 -21.23 3.77 23.65
N ILE A 138 -21.98 4.48 24.50
CA ILE A 138 -23.06 3.92 25.30
C ILE A 138 -24.37 4.43 24.72
N ILE A 139 -25.29 3.51 24.44
CA ILE A 139 -26.63 3.83 23.93
C ILE A 139 -27.66 3.77 25.06
N GLY A 140 -28.69 4.62 24.99
CA GLY A 140 -29.82 4.52 25.92
C GLY A 140 -30.85 3.52 25.42
N TRP A 141 -31.39 2.72 26.34
CA TRP A 141 -32.57 1.91 26.13
C TRP A 141 -33.74 2.82 25.72
N ASN A 142 -33.99 3.87 26.50
CA ASN A 142 -34.87 5.00 26.18
C ASN A 142 -34.06 6.17 25.57
N PRO A 143 -34.47 6.76 24.43
CA PRO A 143 -33.76 7.90 23.87
C PRO A 143 -34.10 9.20 24.61
N GLY A 144 -33.07 9.98 24.94
CA GLY A 144 -33.21 11.31 25.55
C GLY A 144 -33.75 12.38 24.60
N GLN A 145 -33.42 12.30 23.31
CA GLN A 145 -34.04 13.10 22.24
C GLN A 145 -34.28 12.23 21.00
N GLY A 146 -35.39 12.49 20.30
CA GLY A 146 -35.79 11.80 19.07
C GLY A 146 -36.30 10.38 19.30
N LEU A 147 -36.18 9.54 18.26
CA LEU A 147 -36.56 8.12 18.26
C LEU A 147 -35.30 7.26 18.11
N ASN A 148 -35.21 6.18 18.89
CA ASN A 148 -34.32 5.06 18.62
C ASN A 148 -35.13 3.88 18.04
N ARG A 149 -34.45 2.80 17.62
CA ARG A 149 -35.10 1.63 17.01
C ARG A 149 -36.23 1.04 17.86
N ARG A 150 -36.02 0.98 19.18
CA ARG A 150 -36.96 0.41 20.15
C ARG A 150 -38.21 1.24 20.32
N LEU A 151 -38.04 2.54 20.57
CA LEU A 151 -39.15 3.47 20.74
C LEU A 151 -39.95 3.63 19.44
N ASP A 152 -39.27 3.69 18.30
CA ASP A 152 -39.91 3.72 16.98
C ASP A 152 -40.78 2.49 16.72
N TYR A 153 -40.28 1.30 17.04
CA TYR A 153 -41.05 0.07 16.88
C TYR A 153 -42.28 0.03 17.79
N LEU A 154 -42.14 0.35 19.08
CA LEU A 154 -43.26 0.39 20.03
C LEU A 154 -44.32 1.41 19.63
N TRP A 155 -43.90 2.60 19.18
CA TRP A 155 -44.82 3.62 18.72
C TRP A 155 -45.60 3.15 17.48
N ARG A 156 -44.92 2.60 16.46
CA ARG A 156 -45.59 2.04 15.28
C ARG A 156 -46.50 0.86 15.61
N LEU A 157 -46.11 0.02 16.57
CA LEU A 157 -46.94 -1.08 17.05
C LEU A 157 -48.22 -0.56 17.71
N LEU A 158 -48.10 0.45 18.58
CA LEU A 158 -49.24 1.06 19.26
C LEU A 158 -50.21 1.72 18.28
N THR A 159 -49.70 2.52 17.34
CA THR A 159 -50.53 3.17 16.30
C THR A 159 -51.27 2.15 15.43
N ASN A 160 -50.69 0.96 15.22
CA ASN A 160 -51.36 -0.12 14.48
C ASN A 160 -52.38 -0.90 15.33
N ILE A 161 -52.21 -0.97 16.66
CA ILE A 161 -53.17 -1.62 17.56
C ILE A 161 -54.36 -0.71 17.87
N ASN A 162 -54.11 0.58 18.08
CA ASN A 162 -55.13 1.57 18.40
C ASN A 162 -54.92 2.84 17.54
N PRO A 163 -55.53 2.88 16.33
CA PRO A 163 -55.39 4.00 15.39
C PRO A 163 -56.08 5.30 15.82
N GLU A 164 -56.95 5.25 16.82
CA GLU A 164 -57.73 6.41 17.30
C GLU A 164 -56.93 7.29 18.27
N LEU A 165 -55.80 6.80 18.79
CA LEU A 165 -54.87 7.59 19.58
C LEU A 165 -54.12 8.59 18.69
N ASP A 166 -54.08 9.85 19.10
CA ASP A 166 -53.27 10.86 18.45
C ASP A 166 -51.76 10.55 18.55
N GLU A 167 -51.00 11.13 17.61
CA GLU A 167 -49.58 10.82 17.41
C GLU A 167 -48.71 11.15 18.64
N ILE A 168 -49.05 12.20 19.37
CA ILE A 168 -48.30 12.67 20.55
C ILE A 168 -48.53 11.70 21.71
N ASN A 169 -49.79 11.40 22.04
CA ASN A 169 -50.11 10.50 23.15
C ASN A 169 -49.62 9.07 22.90
N SER A 170 -49.73 8.56 21.66
CA SER A 170 -49.20 7.24 21.32
C SER A 170 -47.68 7.15 21.51
N LYS A 171 -46.93 8.18 21.12
CA LYS A 171 -45.48 8.22 21.30
C LYS A 171 -45.07 8.32 22.77
N ASP A 172 -45.77 9.09 23.58
CA ASP A 172 -45.46 9.22 25.00
C ASP A 172 -45.82 7.97 25.80
N LYS A 173 -46.97 7.32 25.50
CA LYS A 173 -47.31 6.00 26.05
C LYS A 173 -46.26 4.93 25.67
N ALA A 174 -45.80 4.91 24.42
CA ALA A 174 -44.75 4.00 23.97
C ALA A 174 -43.42 4.25 24.71
N ARG A 175 -43.08 5.52 24.99
CA ARG A 175 -41.88 5.90 25.73
C ARG A 175 -41.95 5.49 27.20
N GLU A 176 -43.10 5.66 27.83
CA GLU A 176 -43.34 5.23 29.21
C GLU A 176 -43.25 3.71 29.33
N LEU A 177 -43.91 2.98 28.42
CA LEU A 177 -43.83 1.52 28.37
C LEU A 177 -42.37 1.07 28.20
N LEU A 178 -41.63 1.65 27.26
CA LEU A 178 -40.22 1.30 27.05
C LEU A 178 -39.42 1.48 28.34
N ARG A 179 -39.65 2.56 29.11
CA ARG A 179 -39.02 2.76 30.42
C ARG A 179 -39.37 1.63 31.39
N LYS A 180 -40.66 1.31 31.55
CA LYS A 180 -41.12 0.23 32.45
C LYS A 180 -40.54 -1.14 32.06
N LEU A 181 -40.43 -1.44 30.77
CA LEU A 181 -39.85 -2.71 30.29
C LEU A 181 -38.39 -2.89 30.71
N TRP A 182 -37.62 -1.81 30.88
CA TRP A 182 -36.27 -1.86 31.44
C TRP A 182 -36.28 -2.40 32.87
N ASP A 183 -37.18 -1.88 33.70
CA ASP A 183 -37.31 -2.26 35.10
C ASP A 183 -37.83 -3.69 35.26
N TYR A 184 -38.79 -4.10 34.42
CA TYR A 184 -39.32 -5.48 34.40
C TYR A 184 -38.27 -6.52 33.99
N MET A 185 -37.26 -6.15 33.21
CA MET A 185 -36.10 -7.04 32.95
C MET A 185 -35.15 -7.14 34.15
N GLY A 186 -35.41 -6.42 35.24
CA GLY A 186 -34.55 -6.42 36.42
C GLY A 186 -33.19 -5.78 36.16
N LEU A 187 -33.07 -4.86 35.20
CA LEU A 187 -31.81 -4.16 34.87
C LEU A 187 -31.56 -2.99 35.82
N ASN A 188 -31.47 -3.30 37.12
CA ASN A 188 -31.23 -2.35 38.19
C ASN A 188 -29.95 -2.71 38.97
N GLU A 189 -29.51 -1.84 39.88
CA GLU A 189 -28.26 -2.05 40.61
C GLU A 189 -28.29 -3.24 41.59
N LYS A 190 -29.48 -3.75 41.92
CA LYS A 190 -29.72 -4.74 42.98
C LYS A 190 -29.85 -6.17 42.47
N ASN A 191 -30.33 -6.39 41.25
CA ASN A 191 -30.53 -7.73 40.69
C ASN A 191 -29.27 -8.21 39.94
N LYS A 192 -28.62 -9.27 40.44
CA LYS A 192 -27.39 -9.84 39.87
C LYS A 192 -27.63 -11.07 38.98
N ASP A 193 -28.84 -11.62 38.96
CA ASP A 193 -29.11 -12.95 38.40
C ASP A 193 -29.72 -12.92 36.98
N ASN A 194 -29.65 -11.78 36.28
CA ASN A 194 -30.12 -11.71 34.91
C ASN A 194 -29.11 -12.36 33.95
N LEU A 195 -29.42 -13.57 33.48
CA LEU A 195 -28.54 -14.31 32.56
C LEU A 195 -28.44 -13.67 31.17
N LEU A 196 -29.45 -12.93 30.71
CA LEU A 196 -29.46 -12.31 29.37
C LEU A 196 -28.51 -11.11 29.27
N PHE A 197 -28.14 -10.50 30.40
CA PHE A 197 -27.33 -9.29 30.44
C PHE A 197 -26.11 -9.44 31.35
N GLU A 198 -24.97 -9.03 30.84
CA GLU A 198 -23.76 -8.86 31.63
C GLU A 198 -23.63 -7.42 32.11
N ARG A 199 -23.26 -7.27 33.38
CA ARG A 199 -23.07 -5.98 34.04
C ARG A 199 -21.60 -5.59 34.04
N LYS A 200 -21.29 -4.35 33.66
CA LYS A 200 -19.95 -3.76 33.80
C LYS A 200 -20.02 -2.38 34.47
N SER A 201 -18.97 -2.04 35.20
CA SER A 201 -18.83 -0.71 35.82
C SER A 201 -17.76 0.07 35.07
N ILE A 202 -18.13 1.23 34.52
CA ILE A 202 -17.20 2.11 33.81
C ILE A 202 -16.90 3.33 34.68
N PRO A 203 -15.61 3.68 34.91
CA PRO A 203 -15.23 4.86 35.67
C PRO A 203 -15.91 6.13 35.14
N LYS A 204 -16.46 6.97 36.02
CA LYS A 204 -17.19 8.22 35.71
C LYS A 204 -18.54 8.08 35.00
N VAL A 205 -18.96 6.86 34.65
CA VAL A 205 -20.25 6.57 33.97
C VAL A 205 -21.20 5.77 34.86
N GLY A 206 -20.64 4.90 35.70
CA GLY A 206 -21.38 3.97 36.56
C GLY A 206 -21.69 2.65 35.88
N THR A 207 -22.76 2.00 36.35
CA THR A 207 -23.20 0.68 35.86
C THR A 207 -23.73 0.78 34.41
N VAL A 208 -23.24 -0.10 33.55
CA VAL A 208 -23.72 -0.31 32.18
C VAL A 208 -23.95 -1.80 31.93
N PHE A 209 -24.73 -2.12 30.89
CA PHE A 209 -25.10 -3.49 30.54
C PHE A 209 -24.75 -3.82 29.09
N CYS A 210 -24.51 -5.09 28.80
CA CYS A 210 -24.45 -5.65 27.45
C CYS A 210 -25.17 -7.00 27.42
N LEU A 211 -25.65 -7.42 26.25
CA LEU A 211 -26.28 -8.73 26.10
C LEU A 211 -25.23 -9.82 26.23
N SER A 212 -25.55 -10.93 26.89
CA SER A 212 -24.64 -12.08 26.95
C SER A 212 -24.66 -12.84 25.63
N HIS A 213 -23.50 -13.04 25.01
CA HIS A 213 -23.36 -13.87 23.80
C HIS A 213 -23.77 -15.34 24.03
N GLN A 214 -23.73 -15.82 25.28
CA GLN A 214 -24.03 -17.21 25.64
C GLN A 214 -25.53 -17.53 25.70
N MET A 215 -26.39 -16.51 25.66
CA MET A 215 -27.83 -16.63 25.84
C MET A 215 -28.60 -16.36 24.54
N TRP A 216 -28.04 -16.81 23.41
CA TRP A 216 -28.66 -16.77 22.09
C TRP A 216 -28.76 -18.18 21.52
N GLU A 217 -29.98 -18.54 21.09
CA GLU A 217 -30.32 -19.79 20.42
C GLU A 217 -30.33 -19.60 18.90
N LEU A 218 -29.92 -20.65 18.20
CA LEU A 218 -29.93 -20.74 16.75
C LEU A 218 -31.20 -21.44 16.28
N ASN A 219 -31.83 -20.86 15.26
CA ASN A 219 -33.03 -21.39 14.63
C ASN A 219 -32.76 -21.52 13.13
N SER A 220 -33.20 -22.61 12.52
CA SER A 220 -33.05 -22.81 11.09
C SER A 220 -34.20 -23.66 10.56
N THR A 221 -34.68 -23.33 9.36
CA THR A 221 -35.72 -24.11 8.68
C THR A 221 -35.25 -25.52 8.32
N TYR A 222 -33.92 -25.78 8.29
CA TYR A 222 -33.36 -27.11 8.09
C TYR A 222 -33.50 -28.02 9.32
N VAL A 223 -33.49 -27.44 10.52
CA VAL A 223 -33.60 -28.19 11.79
C VAL A 223 -35.05 -28.19 12.28
N GLU A 224 -35.77 -27.08 12.10
CA GLU A 224 -37.16 -26.92 12.50
C GLU A 224 -38.01 -26.44 11.30
N PRO A 225 -38.61 -27.38 10.53
CA PRO A 225 -39.42 -27.03 9.35
C PRO A 225 -40.68 -26.21 9.67
N SER A 226 -41.15 -26.23 10.93
CA SER A 226 -42.30 -25.43 11.40
C SER A 226 -41.98 -23.95 11.61
N LEU A 227 -40.71 -23.54 11.52
CA LEU A 227 -40.26 -22.18 11.74
C LEU A 227 -40.85 -21.23 10.68
N LYS A 228 -41.55 -20.18 11.14
CA LYS A 228 -42.21 -19.20 10.25
C LYS A 228 -41.32 -17.98 10.03
N TRP A 229 -41.12 -17.63 8.77
CA TRP A 229 -40.48 -16.39 8.35
C TRP A 229 -41.49 -15.42 7.76
N TYR A 230 -41.17 -14.14 7.84
CA TYR A 230 -41.96 -13.06 7.30
C TYR A 230 -41.07 -12.10 6.52
N ILE A 231 -41.56 -11.60 5.39
CA ILE A 231 -40.91 -10.55 4.59
C ILE A 231 -41.71 -9.25 4.67
N CYS A 232 -41.00 -8.13 4.78
CA CYS A 232 -41.61 -6.80 4.70
C CYS A 232 -41.82 -6.40 3.24
N ASP A 233 -43.04 -6.00 2.88
CA ASP A 233 -43.37 -5.53 1.52
C ASP A 233 -42.64 -4.24 1.10
N LYS A 234 -42.13 -3.44 2.06
CA LYS A 234 -41.48 -2.15 1.80
C LYS A 234 -39.95 -2.21 1.84
N CYS A 235 -39.37 -2.73 2.93
CA CYS A 235 -37.91 -2.80 3.06
C CYS A 235 -37.31 -4.12 2.59
N GLN A 236 -38.13 -5.12 2.24
CA GLN A 236 -37.71 -6.45 1.79
C GLN A 236 -36.87 -7.26 2.80
N ASN A 237 -36.67 -6.74 4.01
CA ASN A 237 -36.02 -7.49 5.09
C ASN A 237 -36.93 -8.62 5.56
N ILE A 238 -36.33 -9.76 5.84
CA ILE A 238 -37.00 -10.90 6.45
C ILE A 238 -36.80 -10.93 7.98
N THR A 239 -37.70 -11.60 8.69
CA THR A 239 -37.61 -11.81 10.14
C THR A 239 -38.42 -13.02 10.58
N MET A 240 -38.05 -13.63 11.70
CA MET A 240 -38.84 -14.67 12.37
C MET A 240 -39.91 -14.08 13.31
N HIS A 241 -39.88 -12.76 13.54
CA HIS A 241 -40.71 -12.09 14.54
C HIS A 241 -41.80 -11.27 13.87
N ASN A 242 -43.06 -11.53 14.24
CA ASN A 242 -44.20 -10.79 13.74
C ASN A 242 -45.21 -10.51 14.86
N ILE A 243 -45.50 -9.23 15.09
CA ILE A 243 -46.58 -8.78 15.95
C ILE A 243 -47.47 -7.87 15.12
N ARG A 244 -48.73 -8.30 14.89
CA ARG A 244 -49.76 -7.54 14.19
C ARG A 244 -49.33 -7.02 12.79
N GLY A 245 -48.36 -7.67 12.14
CA GLY A 245 -47.86 -7.29 10.82
C GLY A 245 -46.85 -6.14 10.80
N VAL A 246 -46.35 -5.66 11.94
CA VAL A 246 -45.47 -4.48 12.02
C VAL A 246 -44.00 -4.84 11.78
N CYS A 247 -43.33 -4.13 10.87
CA CYS A 247 -41.93 -4.37 10.53
C CYS A 247 -40.96 -3.90 11.65
N PRO A 248 -40.00 -4.72 12.12
CA PRO A 248 -38.98 -4.32 13.09
C PRO A 248 -37.99 -3.24 12.60
N SER A 249 -37.87 -3.05 11.28
CA SER A 249 -36.89 -2.13 10.69
C SER A 249 -37.20 -0.67 11.07
N PHE A 250 -36.17 0.10 11.42
CA PHE A 250 -36.31 1.48 11.91
C PHE A 250 -37.02 2.38 10.88
N ARG A 251 -38.10 3.05 11.31
CA ARG A 251 -38.91 3.96 10.48
C ARG A 251 -39.54 3.32 9.24
N CYS A 252 -39.64 1.99 9.21
CA CYS A 252 -40.25 1.28 8.09
C CYS A 252 -41.77 1.14 8.31
N ASN A 253 -42.58 1.73 7.44
CA ASN A 253 -44.05 1.62 7.52
C ASN A 253 -44.62 0.48 6.67
N GLY A 254 -43.79 -0.51 6.29
CA GLY A 254 -44.23 -1.70 5.55
C GLY A 254 -44.87 -2.75 6.45
N ARG A 255 -45.58 -3.70 5.84
CA ARG A 255 -46.26 -4.80 6.52
C ARG A 255 -45.56 -6.14 6.27
N LEU A 256 -45.53 -6.96 7.32
CA LEU A 256 -44.97 -8.31 7.28
C LEU A 256 -45.97 -9.29 6.67
N LYS A 257 -45.51 -10.06 5.69
CA LYS A 257 -46.25 -11.17 5.06
C LYS A 257 -45.49 -12.48 5.29
N PRO A 258 -46.17 -13.60 5.60
CA PRO A 258 -45.52 -14.90 5.70
C PRO A 258 -44.75 -15.22 4.42
N CYS A 259 -43.56 -15.81 4.56
CA CYS A 259 -42.75 -16.23 3.42
C CYS A 259 -41.95 -17.49 3.71
N GLN A 260 -41.51 -18.15 2.65
CA GLN A 260 -40.52 -19.21 2.69
C GLN A 260 -39.21 -18.66 2.08
N PRO A 261 -38.15 -18.46 2.89
CA PRO A 261 -36.90 -17.88 2.39
C PRO A 261 -36.27 -18.72 1.28
N GLN A 262 -36.50 -20.04 1.28
CA GLN A 262 -35.97 -20.96 0.27
C GLN A 262 -36.51 -20.65 -1.13
N ASP A 263 -37.79 -20.30 -1.24
CA ASP A 263 -38.43 -19.95 -2.51
C ASP A 263 -38.08 -18.51 -2.93
N LEU A 264 -38.07 -17.58 -1.97
CA LEU A 264 -37.75 -16.18 -2.23
C LEU A 264 -36.33 -15.97 -2.75
N PHE A 265 -35.38 -16.74 -2.23
CA PHE A 265 -33.96 -16.61 -2.53
C PHE A 265 -33.42 -17.76 -3.37
N ILE A 266 -34.29 -18.47 -4.10
CA ILE A 266 -33.88 -19.60 -4.96
C ILE A 266 -32.85 -19.17 -6.00
N ASP A 267 -33.02 -17.98 -6.60
CA ASP A 267 -32.11 -17.40 -7.59
C ASP A 267 -31.10 -16.40 -7.04
N ASN A 268 -31.10 -16.18 -5.72
CA ASN A 268 -30.15 -15.28 -5.09
C ASN A 268 -28.74 -15.89 -5.09
N HIS A 269 -27.77 -15.13 -5.59
CA HIS A 269 -26.37 -15.55 -5.69
C HIS A 269 -25.78 -16.00 -4.34
N TYR A 270 -25.95 -15.20 -3.27
CA TYR A 270 -25.40 -15.50 -1.95
C TYR A 270 -26.10 -16.70 -1.29
N SER A 271 -27.41 -16.86 -1.49
CA SER A 271 -28.14 -18.04 -1.04
C SER A 271 -27.60 -19.32 -1.70
N LYS A 272 -27.40 -19.32 -3.03
CA LYS A 272 -26.76 -20.42 -3.75
C LYS A 272 -25.33 -20.64 -3.26
N LEU A 273 -24.58 -19.56 -3.03
CA LEU A 273 -23.21 -19.61 -2.52
C LEU A 273 -23.16 -20.34 -1.16
N TYR A 274 -23.92 -19.89 -0.16
CA TYR A 274 -23.88 -20.48 1.18
C TYR A 274 -24.39 -21.92 1.24
N ARG A 275 -25.26 -22.33 0.32
CA ARG A 275 -25.77 -23.71 0.25
C ARG A 275 -24.84 -24.66 -0.49
N ASN A 276 -24.14 -24.18 -1.52
CA ASN A 276 -23.46 -25.05 -2.48
C ASN A 276 -21.93 -24.91 -2.45
N ILE A 277 -21.37 -23.89 -1.80
CA ILE A 277 -19.93 -23.68 -1.83
C ILE A 277 -19.22 -24.62 -0.85
N SER A 278 -18.18 -25.29 -1.34
CA SER A 278 -17.14 -25.83 -0.49
C SER A 278 -16.31 -24.66 0.03
N ALA A 279 -16.33 -24.42 1.33
CA ALA A 279 -15.58 -23.35 1.97
C ALA A 279 -14.07 -23.57 1.71
N LYS A 280 -13.51 -22.85 0.74
CA LYS A 280 -12.06 -22.81 0.48
C LYS A 280 -11.52 -21.48 0.95
N LYS A 281 -10.45 -21.53 1.73
CA LYS A 281 -9.73 -20.32 2.15
C LYS A 281 -9.21 -19.57 0.93
N MET A 282 -9.58 -18.31 0.79
CA MET A 282 -8.95 -17.42 -0.17
C MET A 282 -7.56 -17.04 0.37
N GLN A 283 -6.51 -17.48 -0.31
CA GLN A 283 -5.13 -17.15 0.01
C GLN A 283 -4.57 -16.26 -1.10
N ALA A 284 -4.48 -14.97 -0.79
CA ALA A 284 -3.89 -13.98 -1.67
C ALA A 284 -2.41 -13.76 -1.32
N ARG A 285 -1.54 -13.81 -2.33
CA ARG A 285 -0.10 -13.49 -2.19
C ARG A 285 0.32 -12.56 -3.32
N GLU A 286 1.34 -11.75 -3.05
CA GLU A 286 1.92 -10.88 -4.07
C GLU A 286 3.03 -11.61 -4.83
N HIS A 287 3.14 -11.33 -6.13
CA HIS A 287 4.27 -11.78 -6.94
C HIS A 287 4.87 -10.60 -7.69
N THR A 288 5.90 -10.00 -7.08
CA THR A 288 6.59 -8.81 -7.60
C THR A 288 8.06 -9.12 -7.83
N ALA A 289 8.78 -8.20 -8.47
CA ALA A 289 10.23 -8.28 -8.61
C ALA A 289 10.99 -8.12 -7.28
N GLN A 290 10.26 -7.98 -6.17
CA GLN A 290 10.82 -7.89 -4.82
C GLN A 290 10.97 -9.26 -4.14
N LEU A 291 10.56 -10.34 -4.80
CA LEU A 291 10.83 -11.71 -4.34
C LEU A 291 12.17 -12.18 -4.92
N THR A 292 12.94 -12.89 -4.11
CA THR A 292 14.08 -13.69 -4.58
C THR A 292 13.62 -14.77 -5.56
N GLY A 293 14.51 -15.26 -6.42
CA GLY A 293 14.19 -16.29 -7.41
C GLY A 293 13.57 -17.54 -6.80
N ASP A 294 14.14 -18.04 -5.69
CA ASP A 294 13.65 -19.24 -5.00
C ASP A 294 12.26 -19.02 -4.37
N ALA A 295 12.04 -17.85 -3.75
CA ALA A 295 10.74 -17.51 -3.16
C ALA A 295 9.65 -17.35 -4.23
N ALA A 296 9.99 -16.74 -5.37
CA ALA A 296 9.09 -16.63 -6.51
C ALA A 296 8.71 -18.00 -7.08
N ALA A 297 9.69 -18.91 -7.26
CA ALA A 297 9.46 -20.26 -7.76
C ALA A 297 8.58 -21.09 -6.80
N SER A 298 8.86 -21.03 -5.49
CA SER A 298 8.04 -21.68 -4.47
C SER A 298 6.60 -21.17 -4.47
N LEU A 299 6.42 -19.84 -4.57
CA LEU A 299 5.09 -19.24 -4.64
C LEU A 299 4.31 -19.65 -5.90
N GLN A 300 5.00 -19.81 -7.04
CA GLN A 300 4.38 -20.31 -8.27
C GLN A 300 3.89 -21.76 -8.10
N GLN A 301 4.68 -22.63 -7.46
CA GLN A 301 4.27 -24.01 -7.16
C GLN A 301 3.08 -24.06 -6.20
N ASP A 302 3.08 -23.23 -5.16
CA ASP A 302 1.95 -23.10 -4.23
C ASP A 302 0.69 -22.60 -4.93
N PHE A 303 0.83 -21.75 -5.95
CA PHE A 303 -0.29 -21.30 -6.77
C PHE A 303 -0.80 -22.40 -7.71
N MET A 304 0.09 -23.10 -8.42
CA MET A 304 -0.27 -24.22 -9.32
C MET A 304 -0.92 -25.38 -8.57
N SER A 305 -0.54 -25.61 -7.31
CA SER A 305 -1.16 -26.63 -6.44
C SER A 305 -2.45 -26.16 -5.77
N GLY A 306 -2.86 -24.90 -5.95
CA GLY A 306 -4.08 -24.33 -5.41
C GLY A 306 -4.02 -23.94 -3.93
N LYS A 307 -2.86 -24.06 -3.26
CA LYS A 307 -2.66 -23.57 -1.89
C LYS A 307 -2.78 -22.05 -1.83
N VAL A 308 -2.23 -21.37 -2.84
CA VAL A 308 -2.49 -19.97 -3.14
C VAL A 308 -3.46 -19.94 -4.32
N ASN A 309 -4.58 -19.23 -4.20
CA ASN A 309 -5.60 -19.18 -5.25
C ASN A 309 -5.83 -17.76 -5.77
N VAL A 310 -5.13 -16.77 -5.21
CA VAL A 310 -5.10 -15.40 -5.72
C VAL A 310 -3.65 -14.91 -5.75
N LEU A 311 -3.16 -14.53 -6.93
CA LEU A 311 -1.86 -13.86 -7.07
C LEU A 311 -2.04 -12.41 -7.52
N SER A 312 -1.52 -11.48 -6.72
CA SER A 312 -1.41 -10.07 -7.09
C SER A 312 -0.05 -9.82 -7.74
N CYS A 313 -0.02 -9.82 -9.07
CA CYS A 313 1.21 -9.71 -9.83
C CYS A 313 1.48 -8.30 -10.37
N SER A 314 2.77 -7.99 -10.56
CA SER A 314 3.20 -6.85 -11.38
C SER A 314 3.42 -7.27 -12.85
N THR A 315 4.15 -6.47 -13.63
CA THR A 315 4.58 -6.82 -14.99
C THR A 315 5.41 -8.11 -15.04
N THR A 316 5.88 -8.62 -13.90
CA THR A 316 6.52 -9.91 -13.72
C THR A 316 5.74 -11.11 -14.27
N PHE A 317 4.42 -11.00 -14.42
CA PHE A 317 3.58 -12.06 -15.00
C PHE A 317 3.16 -11.81 -16.46
N GLU A 318 3.58 -10.69 -17.06
CA GLU A 318 3.34 -10.44 -18.49
C GLU A 318 4.19 -11.36 -19.36
N LEU A 319 5.46 -11.54 -19.00
CA LEU A 319 6.47 -12.23 -19.82
C LEU A 319 7.04 -13.44 -19.07
N GLY A 320 7.11 -14.59 -19.75
CA GLY A 320 8.04 -15.66 -19.42
C GLY A 320 7.72 -16.61 -18.26
N VAL A 321 6.63 -16.42 -17.51
CA VAL A 321 6.21 -17.38 -16.47
C VAL A 321 5.09 -18.28 -17.00
N ASP A 322 5.29 -19.60 -16.89
CA ASP A 322 4.28 -20.61 -17.16
C ASP A 322 3.70 -21.12 -15.83
N VAL A 323 2.55 -20.57 -15.44
CA VAL A 323 1.81 -21.00 -14.24
C VAL A 323 0.64 -21.93 -14.62
N GLY A 324 0.63 -22.46 -15.83
CA GLY A 324 -0.54 -23.09 -16.41
C GLY A 324 -1.63 -22.08 -16.74
N GLU A 325 -2.89 -22.51 -16.66
CA GLU A 325 -4.02 -21.83 -17.26
C GLU A 325 -4.92 -21.23 -16.18
N LEU A 326 -5.14 -19.91 -16.23
CA LEU A 326 -5.97 -19.21 -15.26
C LEU A 326 -7.44 -19.26 -15.66
N GLU A 327 -8.34 -19.33 -14.68
CA GLU A 327 -9.77 -19.15 -14.91
C GLU A 327 -10.13 -17.66 -15.03
N ALA A 328 -9.52 -16.83 -14.17
CA ALA A 328 -9.82 -15.41 -14.08
C ALA A 328 -8.56 -14.53 -14.02
N VAL A 329 -8.61 -13.39 -14.71
CA VAL A 329 -7.59 -12.33 -14.66
C VAL A 329 -8.24 -11.00 -14.31
N PHE A 330 -7.74 -10.36 -13.26
CA PHE A 330 -8.21 -9.05 -12.80
C PHE A 330 -7.15 -7.98 -13.08
N LEU A 331 -7.50 -7.00 -13.91
CA LEU A 331 -6.64 -5.87 -14.26
C LEU A 331 -7.07 -4.63 -13.45
N ARG A 332 -6.26 -4.22 -12.48
CA ARG A 332 -6.55 -3.07 -11.57
C ARG A 332 -6.64 -1.71 -12.29
N ASN A 333 -6.04 -1.58 -13.46
CA ASN A 333 -6.07 -0.40 -14.30
C ASN A 333 -6.05 -0.83 -15.76
N VAL A 334 -6.48 0.06 -16.65
CA VAL A 334 -6.34 -0.16 -18.09
C VAL A 334 -4.83 -0.29 -18.43
N PRO A 335 -4.40 -1.38 -19.10
CA PRO A 335 -3.00 -1.53 -19.52
C PRO A 335 -2.53 -0.37 -20.42
N PRO A 336 -1.21 -0.10 -20.49
CA PRO A 336 -0.69 1.01 -21.28
C PRO A 336 -0.94 0.87 -22.78
N SER A 337 -0.94 -0.37 -23.30
CA SER A 337 -1.14 -0.68 -24.72
C SER A 337 -1.97 -1.96 -24.91
N ALA A 338 -2.52 -2.14 -26.11
CA ALA A 338 -3.23 -3.35 -26.50
C ALA A 338 -2.36 -4.61 -26.39
N ALA A 339 -1.07 -4.51 -26.71
CA ALA A 339 -0.12 -5.62 -26.56
C ALA A 339 -0.03 -6.10 -25.10
N ASN A 340 0.08 -5.17 -24.14
CA ASN A 340 0.09 -5.52 -22.72
C ASN A 340 -1.25 -6.13 -22.30
N TYR A 341 -2.37 -5.63 -22.82
CA TYR A 341 -3.69 -6.18 -22.53
C TYR A 341 -3.79 -7.63 -23.00
N VAL A 342 -3.47 -7.92 -24.26
CA VAL A 342 -3.54 -9.27 -24.84
C VAL A 342 -2.62 -10.24 -24.10
N GLN A 343 -1.40 -9.83 -23.75
CA GLN A 343 -0.47 -10.67 -22.99
C GLN A 343 -0.99 -11.02 -21.59
N ARG A 344 -1.64 -10.07 -20.91
CA ARG A 344 -2.21 -10.32 -19.57
C ARG A 344 -3.52 -11.10 -19.63
N ALA A 345 -4.43 -10.71 -20.52
CA ALA A 345 -5.73 -11.34 -20.71
C ALA A 345 -5.60 -12.77 -21.24
N GLY A 346 -4.66 -13.01 -22.14
CA GLY A 346 -4.36 -14.33 -22.72
C GLY A 346 -3.73 -15.34 -21.74
N ARG A 347 -3.58 -14.98 -20.47
CA ARG A 347 -3.27 -15.92 -19.38
C ARG A 347 -4.51 -16.67 -18.89
N ALA A 348 -5.70 -16.14 -19.15
CA ALA A 348 -6.95 -16.83 -18.84
C ALA A 348 -7.43 -17.71 -20.01
N GLY A 349 -8.10 -18.83 -19.69
CA GLY A 349 -8.98 -19.54 -20.64
C GLY A 349 -8.30 -20.33 -21.75
N ARG A 350 -7.28 -21.13 -21.42
CA ARG A 350 -6.69 -22.09 -22.37
C ARG A 350 -7.28 -23.50 -22.27
N ARG A 351 -8.06 -23.82 -21.23
CA ARG A 351 -8.78 -25.10 -21.13
C ARG A 351 -10.09 -25.05 -21.89
N THR A 352 -10.45 -26.17 -22.52
CA THR A 352 -11.74 -26.35 -23.22
C THR A 352 -12.94 -26.47 -22.28
N ASP A 353 -12.74 -26.62 -20.98
CA ASP A 353 -13.76 -26.90 -19.97
C ASP A 353 -14.20 -25.69 -19.12
N SER A 354 -13.51 -24.55 -19.24
CA SER A 354 -13.79 -23.35 -18.44
C SER A 354 -13.80 -22.08 -19.28
N THR A 355 -14.75 -21.18 -18.97
CA THR A 355 -14.84 -19.88 -19.66
C THR A 355 -13.86 -18.90 -19.02
N ALA A 356 -12.97 -18.32 -19.82
CA ALA A 356 -12.05 -17.26 -19.38
C ALA A 356 -12.83 -16.04 -18.88
N TYR A 357 -12.52 -15.56 -17.69
CA TYR A 357 -13.07 -14.29 -17.18
C TYR A 357 -11.97 -13.24 -17.03
N VAL A 358 -12.07 -12.16 -17.80
CA VAL A 358 -11.13 -11.03 -17.72
C VAL A 358 -11.88 -9.77 -17.33
N LEU A 359 -11.53 -9.19 -16.18
CA LEU A 359 -12.13 -7.95 -15.68
C LEU A 359 -11.09 -6.83 -15.65
N THR A 360 -11.36 -5.73 -16.35
CA THR A 360 -10.54 -4.51 -16.29
C THR A 360 -11.24 -3.41 -15.54
N PHE A 361 -10.63 -2.97 -14.45
CA PHE A 361 -11.08 -1.82 -13.69
C PHE A 361 -10.45 -0.53 -14.26
N ALA A 362 -11.27 0.36 -14.80
CA ALA A 362 -10.81 1.65 -15.31
C ALA A 362 -10.80 2.71 -14.20
N GLN A 363 -9.63 3.32 -13.96
CA GLN A 363 -9.50 4.40 -12.97
C GLN A 363 -9.97 5.74 -13.54
N ARG A 364 -10.14 6.75 -12.68
CA ARG A 364 -10.48 8.13 -13.11
C ARG A 364 -9.26 8.89 -13.65
N ARG A 365 -8.48 8.25 -14.53
CA ARG A 365 -7.31 8.82 -15.22
C ARG A 365 -7.67 9.09 -16.68
N SER A 366 -7.01 10.06 -17.31
CA SER A 366 -7.29 10.41 -18.71
C SER A 366 -7.21 9.21 -19.65
N HIS A 367 -6.13 8.43 -19.56
CA HIS A 367 -5.91 7.19 -20.31
C HIS A 367 -7.04 6.17 -20.11
N ASP A 368 -7.30 5.79 -18.85
CA ASP A 368 -8.32 4.81 -18.50
C ASP A 368 -9.73 5.24 -18.94
N LEU A 369 -10.07 6.53 -18.83
CA LEU A 369 -11.38 7.05 -19.23
C LEU A 369 -11.58 7.05 -20.75
N ASP A 370 -10.53 7.31 -21.53
CA ASP A 370 -10.61 7.23 -22.99
C ASP A 370 -10.90 5.80 -23.45
N HIS A 371 -10.17 4.83 -22.89
CA HIS A 371 -10.41 3.42 -23.15
C HIS A 371 -11.70 2.88 -22.52
N TYR A 372 -12.20 3.46 -21.43
CA TYR A 372 -13.51 3.12 -20.90
C TYR A 372 -14.63 3.53 -21.87
N ARG A 373 -14.50 4.68 -22.54
CA ARG A 373 -15.45 5.14 -23.56
C ARG A 373 -15.37 4.29 -24.84
N GLN A 374 -14.18 3.84 -25.21
CA GLN A 374 -13.93 3.04 -26.42
C GLN A 374 -13.11 1.78 -26.11
N PRO A 375 -13.70 0.78 -25.43
CA PRO A 375 -12.96 -0.39 -24.92
C PRO A 375 -12.40 -1.28 -26.03
N LEU A 376 -13.05 -1.32 -27.20
CA LEU A 376 -12.62 -2.15 -28.32
C LEU A 376 -11.20 -1.81 -28.79
N ARG A 377 -10.75 -0.55 -28.69
CA ARG A 377 -9.37 -0.18 -29.04
C ARG A 377 -8.31 -0.92 -28.23
N MET A 378 -8.64 -1.35 -27.01
CA MET A 378 -7.72 -2.10 -26.15
C MET A 378 -7.84 -3.62 -26.40
N VAL A 379 -9.06 -4.10 -26.64
CA VAL A 379 -9.36 -5.53 -26.81
C VAL A 379 -8.99 -6.05 -28.21
N THR A 380 -9.30 -5.28 -29.25
CA THR A 380 -9.01 -5.61 -30.66
C THR A 380 -7.82 -4.81 -31.21
N GLY A 381 -7.18 -4.00 -30.37
CA GLY A 381 -6.21 -2.99 -30.79
C GLY A 381 -5.06 -3.56 -31.62
N ASP A 382 -4.65 -2.80 -32.63
CA ASP A 382 -3.53 -3.16 -33.49
C ASP A 382 -2.22 -3.14 -32.70
N ILE A 383 -1.48 -4.25 -32.75
CA ILE A 383 -0.19 -4.38 -32.08
C ILE A 383 0.87 -3.95 -33.08
N GLY A 384 1.32 -2.71 -32.96
CA GLY A 384 2.40 -2.18 -33.80
C GLY A 384 3.66 -3.04 -33.71
N VAL A 385 4.27 -3.31 -34.87
CA VAL A 385 5.53 -4.06 -34.96
C VAL A 385 6.62 -3.27 -34.22
N PRO A 386 7.40 -3.89 -33.31
CA PRO A 386 8.50 -3.21 -32.67
C PRO A 386 9.52 -2.76 -33.71
N HIS A 387 9.83 -1.46 -33.73
CA HIS A 387 10.82 -0.88 -34.64
C HIS A 387 12.17 -0.79 -33.95
N PHE A 388 13.19 -1.43 -34.52
CA PHE A 388 14.57 -1.35 -34.07
C PHE A 388 15.37 -0.52 -35.09
N LYS A 389 16.20 0.40 -34.61
CA LYS A 389 17.19 1.12 -35.43
C LYS A 389 18.58 0.63 -35.05
N LEU A 390 19.14 -0.24 -35.87
CA LEU A 390 20.45 -0.83 -35.62
C LEU A 390 21.58 0.16 -35.89
N GLU A 391 21.30 1.22 -36.67
CA GLU A 391 22.24 2.24 -37.13
C GLU A 391 22.37 3.41 -36.14
N ASN A 392 21.90 3.25 -34.90
CA ASN A 392 21.98 4.31 -33.91
C ASN A 392 23.42 4.52 -33.43
N ALA A 393 24.11 5.48 -34.06
CA ALA A 393 25.50 5.81 -33.80
C ALA A 393 25.83 6.01 -32.31
N ARG A 394 24.93 6.61 -31.53
CA ARG A 394 25.14 6.84 -30.08
C ARG A 394 25.15 5.52 -29.29
N VAL A 395 24.26 4.58 -29.61
CA VAL A 395 24.22 3.26 -28.97
C VAL A 395 25.46 2.47 -29.37
N ILE A 396 25.74 2.42 -30.68
CA ILE A 396 26.91 1.72 -31.23
C ILE A 396 28.20 2.22 -30.57
N ARG A 397 28.45 3.53 -30.56
CA ARG A 397 29.66 4.12 -29.96
C ARG A 397 29.84 3.71 -28.49
N ARG A 398 28.76 3.69 -27.69
CA ARG A 398 28.82 3.22 -26.29
C ARG A 398 29.20 1.74 -26.18
N HIS A 399 28.65 0.88 -27.05
CA HIS A 399 29.02 -0.53 -27.09
C HIS A 399 30.47 -0.74 -27.56
N MET A 400 30.92 0.02 -28.56
CA MET A 400 32.32 0.00 -29.01
C MET A 400 33.27 0.43 -27.88
N THR A 401 32.94 1.49 -27.13
CA THR A 401 33.69 1.92 -25.94
C THR A 401 33.73 0.84 -24.87
N ALA A 402 32.62 0.13 -24.63
CA ALA A 402 32.58 -0.96 -23.66
C ALA A 402 33.49 -2.13 -24.08
N ILE A 403 33.48 -2.51 -25.36
CA ILE A 403 34.37 -3.55 -25.92
C ILE A 403 35.83 -3.10 -25.80
N ALA A 404 36.13 -1.85 -26.15
CA ALA A 404 37.46 -1.28 -26.07
C ALA A 404 38.01 -1.26 -24.64
N LEU A 405 37.20 -0.81 -23.66
CA LEU A 405 37.57 -0.83 -22.24
C LEU A 405 37.75 -2.27 -21.73
N ALA A 406 36.87 -3.20 -22.11
CA ALA A 406 37.02 -4.60 -21.73
C ALA A 406 38.32 -5.21 -22.30
N SER A 407 38.67 -4.89 -23.54
CA SER A 407 39.92 -5.30 -24.18
C SER A 407 41.14 -4.69 -23.49
N PHE A 408 41.08 -3.40 -23.15
CA PHE A 408 42.12 -2.71 -22.39
C PHE A 408 42.38 -3.39 -21.04
N TRP A 409 41.32 -3.62 -20.25
CA TRP A 409 41.44 -4.23 -18.92
C TRP A 409 41.94 -5.68 -18.96
N ARG A 410 41.62 -6.44 -20.01
CA ARG A 410 42.11 -7.82 -20.17
C ARG A 410 43.60 -7.89 -20.52
N ASN A 411 44.08 -6.96 -21.36
CA ASN A 411 45.42 -7.07 -21.93
C ASN A 411 46.49 -6.33 -21.13
N GLN A 412 46.24 -5.06 -20.80
CA GLN A 412 47.28 -4.18 -20.23
C GLN A 412 46.77 -3.22 -19.15
N GLY A 413 45.48 -3.31 -18.80
CA GLY A 413 44.81 -2.33 -17.94
C GLY A 413 44.15 -2.91 -16.69
N SER A 414 44.53 -4.12 -16.24
CA SER A 414 43.85 -4.80 -15.13
C SER A 414 43.87 -4.00 -13.82
N GLU A 415 44.95 -3.26 -13.58
CA GLU A 415 45.11 -2.35 -12.43
C GLU A 415 44.15 -1.16 -12.41
N TYR A 416 43.65 -0.77 -13.59
CA TYR A 416 42.70 0.33 -13.76
C TYR A 416 41.23 -0.11 -13.60
N PHE A 417 40.95 -1.40 -13.39
CA PHE A 417 39.59 -1.93 -13.26
C PHE A 417 39.06 -1.85 -11.82
N GLY A 418 37.73 -1.92 -11.67
CA GLY A 418 37.05 -2.06 -10.38
C GLY A 418 36.47 -0.76 -9.83
N LYS A 419 37.32 0.18 -9.40
CA LYS A 419 36.88 1.42 -8.71
C LYS A 419 37.31 2.69 -9.45
N VAL A 420 36.62 3.79 -9.18
CA VAL A 420 36.99 5.14 -9.65
C VAL A 420 38.43 5.48 -9.29
N ASN A 421 38.92 5.10 -8.11
CA ASN A 421 40.30 5.32 -7.69
C ASN A 421 41.31 4.69 -8.64
N ASN A 422 41.10 3.41 -8.96
CA ASN A 422 41.97 2.61 -9.82
C ASN A 422 42.13 3.25 -11.20
N PHE A 423 41.02 3.77 -11.75
CA PHE A 423 41.02 4.33 -13.10
C PHE A 423 41.52 5.77 -13.16
N PHE A 424 41.03 6.68 -12.30
CA PHE A 424 41.31 8.12 -12.48
C PHE A 424 42.47 8.66 -11.63
N PHE A 425 42.88 7.96 -10.57
CA PHE A 425 43.84 8.47 -9.58
C PHE A 425 45.05 7.53 -9.42
N HIS A 426 45.48 6.89 -10.50
CA HIS A 426 46.66 6.04 -10.50
C HIS A 426 47.95 6.88 -10.41
N ASP A 427 48.96 6.39 -9.67
CA ASP A 427 50.13 7.18 -9.25
C ASP A 427 51.08 7.65 -10.38
N HIS A 428 50.94 7.11 -11.60
CA HIS A 428 51.87 7.36 -12.71
C HIS A 428 51.17 7.93 -13.94
N VAL A 429 50.31 7.11 -14.57
CA VAL A 429 49.52 7.49 -15.74
C VAL A 429 48.06 7.23 -15.40
N ASN A 430 47.20 8.22 -15.57
CA ASN A 430 45.78 8.02 -15.32
C ASN A 430 45.15 7.10 -16.38
N GLY A 431 44.08 6.41 -16.01
CA GLY A 431 43.38 5.45 -16.85
C GLY A 431 42.93 6.01 -18.19
N PRO A 432 42.37 7.23 -18.30
CA PRO A 432 42.09 7.86 -19.59
C PRO A 432 43.32 7.97 -20.51
N GLU A 433 44.47 8.42 -19.99
CA GLU A 433 45.70 8.51 -20.78
C GLU A 433 46.25 7.13 -21.18
N ALA A 434 46.28 6.18 -20.25
CA ALA A 434 46.71 4.82 -20.52
C ALA A 434 45.79 4.13 -21.55
N PHE A 435 44.48 4.38 -21.45
CA PHE A 435 43.48 3.89 -22.39
C PHE A 435 43.62 4.54 -23.77
N LYS A 436 43.86 5.86 -23.83
CA LYS A 436 44.14 6.55 -25.10
C LYS A 436 45.34 5.93 -25.81
N LYS A 437 46.45 5.75 -25.08
CA LYS A 437 47.67 5.11 -25.60
C LYS A 437 47.39 3.70 -26.14
N TYR A 438 46.61 2.90 -25.40
CA TYR A 438 46.20 1.57 -25.86
C TYR A 438 45.44 1.61 -27.20
N LEU A 439 44.57 2.59 -27.39
CA LEU A 439 43.78 2.71 -28.61
C LEU A 439 44.61 3.27 -29.78
N ASP A 440 45.55 4.16 -29.49
CA ASP A 440 46.51 4.67 -30.47
C ASP A 440 47.40 3.54 -31.03
N ASP A 441 47.72 2.53 -30.23
CA ASP A 441 48.46 1.33 -30.65
C ASP A 441 47.65 0.38 -31.56
N ARG A 442 46.36 0.65 -31.78
CA ARG A 442 45.44 -0.10 -32.67
C ARG A 442 45.54 -1.63 -32.52
N PRO A 443 45.24 -2.17 -31.31
CA PRO A 443 45.40 -3.58 -31.01
C PRO A 443 44.54 -4.44 -31.93
N ARG A 444 45.18 -5.42 -32.57
CA ARG A 444 44.56 -6.27 -33.60
C ARG A 444 43.32 -6.99 -33.08
N ASP A 445 43.37 -7.52 -31.86
CA ASP A 445 42.26 -8.27 -31.25
C ASP A 445 41.01 -7.41 -31.02
N LEU A 446 41.20 -6.13 -30.69
CA LEU A 446 40.10 -5.16 -30.55
C LEU A 446 39.47 -4.89 -31.91
N LEU A 447 40.28 -4.61 -32.94
CA LEU A 447 39.78 -4.34 -34.29
C LEU A 447 39.00 -5.53 -34.85
N LEU A 448 39.50 -6.76 -34.65
CA LEU A 448 38.80 -7.99 -35.02
C LEU A 448 37.49 -8.14 -34.25
N SER A 449 37.48 -7.86 -32.94
CA SER A 449 36.26 -7.93 -32.13
C SER A 449 35.20 -6.93 -32.59
N LEU A 450 35.60 -5.69 -32.88
CA LEU A 450 34.70 -4.65 -33.40
C LEU A 450 34.17 -5.04 -34.79
N ALA A 451 35.03 -5.53 -35.68
CA ALA A 451 34.62 -5.99 -37.01
C ALA A 451 33.64 -7.18 -36.96
N ASN A 452 33.73 -8.04 -35.94
CA ASN A 452 32.81 -9.18 -35.80
C ASN A 452 31.43 -8.77 -35.23
N ILE A 453 31.37 -7.72 -34.41
CA ILE A 453 30.15 -7.35 -33.66
C ILE A 453 29.32 -6.30 -34.39
N LEU A 454 29.95 -5.40 -35.15
CA LEU A 454 29.25 -4.33 -35.86
C LEU A 454 28.51 -4.87 -37.10
N PRO A 455 27.26 -4.44 -37.36
CA PRO A 455 26.55 -4.74 -38.62
C PRO A 455 27.28 -4.17 -39.85
N GLU A 456 27.09 -4.77 -41.03
CA GLU A 456 27.74 -4.32 -42.28
C GLU A 456 27.36 -2.88 -42.63
N GLU A 457 26.12 -2.48 -42.37
CA GLU A 457 25.61 -1.13 -42.59
C GLU A 457 26.39 -0.09 -41.77
N VAL A 458 26.82 -0.48 -40.56
CA VAL A 458 27.59 0.37 -39.65
C VAL A 458 29.07 0.40 -40.04
N LYS A 459 29.64 -0.73 -40.49
CA LYS A 459 31.03 -0.79 -40.94
C LYS A 459 31.29 0.10 -42.14
N ASN A 460 30.29 0.22 -43.02
CA ASN A 460 30.37 1.01 -44.25
C ASN A 460 30.03 2.50 -44.03
N ASP A 461 29.57 2.89 -42.84
CA ASP A 461 29.26 4.28 -42.51
C ASP A 461 30.46 4.96 -41.80
N PRO A 462 31.23 5.83 -42.49
CA PRO A 462 32.40 6.49 -41.91
C PRO A 462 32.04 7.48 -40.80
N SER A 463 30.78 7.89 -40.67
CA SER A 463 30.31 8.76 -39.57
C SER A 463 30.18 8.00 -38.25
N ILE A 464 30.01 6.67 -38.32
CA ILE A 464 29.84 5.80 -37.16
C ILE A 464 31.12 5.03 -36.86
N PHE A 465 31.73 4.43 -37.89
CA PHE A 465 32.95 3.63 -37.76
C PHE A 465 34.07 4.19 -38.64
N ASN A 466 35.12 4.70 -38.02
CA ASN A 466 36.36 5.06 -38.69
C ASN A 466 37.56 4.65 -37.81
N PRO A 467 38.79 4.53 -38.36
CA PRO A 467 39.95 4.08 -37.59
C PRO A 467 40.31 4.94 -36.37
N GLU A 468 39.74 6.14 -36.25
CA GLU A 468 39.99 7.10 -35.18
C GLU A 468 38.72 7.40 -34.36
N TRP A 469 37.70 6.54 -34.42
CA TRP A 469 36.40 6.74 -33.75
C TRP A 469 36.53 7.04 -32.26
N TYR A 470 37.60 6.55 -31.63
CA TYR A 470 37.87 6.70 -30.21
C TYR A 470 38.36 8.11 -29.85
N LYS A 471 38.83 8.92 -30.80
CA LYS A 471 39.24 10.30 -30.53
C LYS A 471 38.10 11.10 -29.92
N ASP A 472 36.86 10.85 -30.35
CA ASP A 472 35.65 11.46 -29.79
C ASP A 472 35.43 11.16 -28.30
N LEU A 473 36.12 10.16 -27.71
CA LEU A 473 36.06 9.92 -26.27
C LEU A 473 36.91 10.93 -25.49
N PHE A 474 37.98 11.42 -26.11
CA PHE A 474 39.02 12.23 -25.47
C PHE A 474 38.99 13.70 -25.90
N GLU A 475 38.70 13.92 -27.18
CA GLU A 475 38.82 15.19 -27.90
C GLU A 475 37.59 15.37 -28.81
N GLY A 476 37.42 16.58 -29.35
CA GLY A 476 36.28 16.90 -30.23
C GLY A 476 35.12 17.60 -29.54
N GLN A 477 33.94 17.58 -30.16
CA GLN A 477 32.77 18.33 -29.68
C GLN A 477 32.15 17.69 -28.41
N GLU A 478 32.25 16.36 -28.25
CA GLU A 478 31.67 15.62 -27.13
C GLU A 478 32.62 14.59 -26.48
N PRO A 479 33.73 15.02 -25.84
CA PRO A 479 34.69 14.10 -25.22
C PRO A 479 34.15 13.51 -23.92
N VAL A 480 33.32 12.47 -24.04
CA VAL A 480 32.53 11.91 -22.94
C VAL A 480 33.40 11.36 -21.80
N LEU A 481 34.54 10.74 -22.12
CA LEU A 481 35.45 10.18 -21.11
C LEU A 481 36.26 11.28 -20.44
N THR A 482 36.76 12.26 -21.20
CA THR A 482 37.46 13.44 -20.64
C THR A 482 36.57 14.24 -19.72
N ARG A 483 35.31 14.48 -20.10
CA ARG A 483 34.35 15.19 -19.24
C ARG A 483 34.11 14.44 -17.94
N ALA A 484 33.91 13.12 -18.00
CA ALA A 484 33.75 12.30 -16.80
C ALA A 484 35.02 12.35 -15.92
N ALA A 485 36.21 12.32 -16.52
CA ALA A 485 37.48 12.47 -15.79
C ALA A 485 37.57 13.85 -15.11
N GLN A 486 37.29 14.93 -15.84
CA GLN A 486 37.36 16.30 -15.31
C GLN A 486 36.37 16.52 -14.15
N GLU A 487 35.15 15.98 -14.25
CA GLU A 487 34.15 16.04 -13.19
C GLU A 487 34.72 15.45 -11.89
N VAL A 488 35.17 14.19 -11.90
CA VAL A 488 35.63 13.52 -10.66
C VAL A 488 36.99 14.02 -10.16
N ILE A 489 37.90 14.37 -11.06
CA ILE A 489 39.23 14.89 -10.69
C ILE A 489 39.10 16.28 -10.09
N GLY A 490 38.32 17.17 -10.73
CA GLY A 490 38.07 18.52 -10.22
C GLY A 490 37.39 18.49 -8.85
N ASP A 491 36.36 17.66 -8.73
CA ASP A 491 35.64 17.37 -7.49
C ASP A 491 36.55 16.96 -6.33
N ILE A 492 37.45 16.00 -6.56
CA ILE A 492 38.36 15.50 -5.53
C ILE A 492 39.44 16.52 -5.20
N SER A 493 40.00 17.19 -6.21
CA SER A 493 41.00 18.25 -6.01
C SER A 493 40.45 19.36 -5.12
N GLU A 494 39.22 19.80 -5.36
CA GLU A 494 38.57 20.84 -4.58
C GLU A 494 38.29 20.39 -3.14
N LEU A 495 37.79 19.16 -2.95
CA LEU A 495 37.63 18.57 -1.62
C LEU A 495 38.96 18.43 -0.87
N ASP A 496 40.05 18.07 -1.55
CA ASP A 496 41.39 17.98 -0.97
C ASP A 496 41.94 19.35 -0.58
N GLN A 497 41.69 20.40 -1.37
CA GLN A 497 42.05 21.77 -1.00
C GLN A 497 41.31 22.23 0.28
N ILE A 498 40.01 21.96 0.38
CA ILE A 498 39.20 22.25 1.57
C ILE A 498 39.71 21.44 2.77
N ARG A 499 40.03 20.17 2.56
CA ARG A 499 40.61 19.29 3.58
C ARG A 499 41.93 19.84 4.11
N LEU A 500 42.85 20.23 3.24
CA LEU A 500 44.14 20.82 3.61
C LEU A 500 43.97 22.15 4.35
N ARG A 501 43.04 23.01 3.89
CA ARG A 501 42.71 24.28 4.57
C ARG A 501 42.18 24.04 5.97
N ASN A 502 41.26 23.10 6.15
CA ASN A 502 40.69 22.73 7.45
C ASN A 502 41.73 22.10 8.38
N PHE A 503 42.60 21.24 7.85
CA PHE A 503 43.70 20.65 8.60
C PHE A 503 44.65 21.73 9.13
N LYS A 504 45.07 22.69 8.28
CA LYS A 504 45.89 23.84 8.70
C LYS A 504 45.21 24.73 9.74
N ALA A 505 43.88 24.82 9.70
CA ALA A 505 43.08 25.59 10.66
C ALA A 505 42.71 24.79 11.94
N GLY A 506 43.25 23.59 12.15
CA GLY A 506 42.95 22.75 13.31
C GLY A 506 41.52 22.20 13.38
N LYS A 507 40.77 22.25 12.26
CA LYS A 507 39.39 21.76 12.16
C LYS A 507 39.39 20.26 11.84
N ASN A 508 38.36 19.55 12.32
CA ASN A 508 38.19 18.11 12.03
C ASN A 508 37.99 17.86 10.52
N THR A 509 38.75 16.92 9.96
CA THR A 509 38.74 16.56 8.53
C THR A 509 38.23 15.14 8.25
N ASP A 510 37.81 14.39 9.28
CA ASP A 510 37.41 12.99 9.15
C ASP A 510 36.22 12.79 8.20
N SER A 511 35.24 13.70 8.24
CA SER A 511 34.09 13.65 7.32
C SER A 511 34.52 13.85 5.87
N LEU A 512 35.47 14.76 5.62
CA LEU A 512 36.04 15.00 4.30
C LEU A 512 36.85 13.79 3.82
N ASN A 513 37.66 13.18 4.69
CA ASN A 513 38.40 11.95 4.39
C ASN A 513 37.46 10.81 3.98
N ARG A 514 36.36 10.62 4.73
CA ARG A 514 35.34 9.60 4.41
C ARG A 514 34.59 9.91 3.12
N LEU A 515 34.29 11.18 2.84
CA LEU A 515 33.63 11.60 1.59
C LEU A 515 34.53 11.35 0.38
N ILE A 516 35.81 11.76 0.44
CA ILE A 516 36.79 11.50 -0.63
C ILE A 516 36.93 9.99 -0.87
N ARG A 517 37.06 9.20 0.19
CA ARG A 517 37.09 7.73 0.09
C ARG A 517 35.81 7.18 -0.55
N THR A 518 34.65 7.72 -0.18
CA THR A 518 33.36 7.30 -0.73
C THR A 518 33.31 7.51 -2.25
N ILE A 519 33.79 8.66 -2.74
CA ILE A 519 33.83 8.96 -4.18
C ILE A 519 34.82 8.04 -4.89
N LYS A 520 36.04 7.91 -4.34
CA LYS A 520 37.12 7.08 -4.89
C LYS A 520 36.77 5.59 -4.96
N GLU A 521 35.99 5.09 -4.01
CA GLU A 521 35.59 3.67 -3.95
C GLU A 521 34.33 3.32 -4.76
N LYS A 522 33.71 4.28 -5.46
CA LYS A 522 32.55 3.98 -6.32
C LYS A 522 32.94 2.94 -7.39
N PRO A 523 32.08 1.96 -7.69
CA PRO A 523 32.29 1.04 -8.80
C PRO A 523 32.45 1.80 -10.12
N LEU A 524 33.53 1.51 -10.85
CA LEU A 524 33.88 2.23 -12.07
C LEU A 524 32.81 2.11 -13.15
N ILE A 525 32.25 0.91 -13.33
CA ILE A 525 31.22 0.64 -14.36
C ILE A 525 29.99 1.51 -14.13
N ASN A 526 29.49 1.60 -12.89
CA ASN A 526 28.34 2.44 -12.54
C ASN A 526 28.64 3.93 -12.78
N TYR A 527 29.85 4.37 -12.41
CA TYR A 527 30.29 5.74 -12.64
C TYR A 527 30.32 6.07 -14.15
N LEU A 528 30.97 5.26 -14.97
CA LEU A 528 31.06 5.48 -16.43
C LEU A 528 29.68 5.37 -17.12
N SER A 529 28.85 4.41 -16.69
CA SER A 529 27.50 4.22 -17.23
C SER A 529 26.60 5.42 -16.93
N SER A 530 26.58 5.92 -15.68
CA SER A 530 25.78 7.08 -15.29
C SER A 530 26.14 8.36 -16.08
N ARG A 531 27.38 8.49 -16.57
CA ARG A 531 27.90 9.61 -17.37
C ARG A 531 27.83 9.37 -18.88
N ASN A 532 27.10 8.34 -19.32
CA ASN A 532 26.88 7.96 -20.71
C ASN A 532 28.14 7.52 -21.49
N VAL A 533 29.23 7.16 -20.79
CA VAL A 533 30.44 6.57 -21.41
C VAL A 533 30.20 5.11 -21.79
N LEU A 534 29.53 4.37 -20.91
CA LEU A 534 29.12 2.98 -21.12
C LEU A 534 27.61 2.90 -21.42
N PRO A 535 27.14 1.84 -22.10
CA PRO A 535 25.72 1.62 -22.28
C PRO A 535 25.04 1.42 -20.93
N LYS A 536 23.83 2.01 -20.79
CA LYS A 536 22.88 1.68 -19.74
C LYS A 536 21.95 0.63 -20.33
N TYR A 537 22.19 -0.66 -20.06
CA TYR A 537 21.13 -1.65 -20.27
C TYR A 537 19.94 -1.20 -19.42
N GLY A 538 18.69 -1.38 -19.88
CA GLY A 538 17.46 -0.84 -19.27
C GLY A 538 17.16 -1.22 -17.81
N PHE A 539 18.15 -1.72 -17.08
CA PHE A 539 18.20 -1.83 -15.64
C PHE A 539 18.63 -0.48 -15.01
N PRO A 540 18.06 -0.11 -13.85
CA PRO A 540 18.50 1.08 -13.14
C PRO A 540 20.00 1.00 -12.81
N VAL A 541 20.75 2.08 -13.03
CA VAL A 541 22.19 2.11 -12.72
C VAL A 541 22.44 2.39 -11.25
N ASP A 542 21.56 3.21 -10.66
CA ASP A 542 21.60 3.60 -9.26
C ASP A 542 20.49 2.87 -8.49
N VAL A 543 20.59 1.54 -8.43
CA VAL A 543 19.71 0.72 -7.59
C VAL A 543 20.12 0.87 -6.13
N VAL A 544 19.14 1.11 -5.26
CA VAL A 544 19.34 1.09 -3.82
C VAL A 544 18.39 0.13 -3.14
N GLU A 545 18.88 -0.45 -2.06
CA GLU A 545 18.17 -1.42 -1.23
C GLU A 545 17.44 -0.71 -0.08
N LEU A 546 16.26 -1.23 0.30
CA LEU A 546 15.70 -1.07 1.64
C LEU A 546 16.04 -2.30 2.47
N SER A 547 17.03 -2.17 3.34
CA SER A 547 17.51 -3.27 4.17
C SER A 547 16.52 -3.61 5.28
N LEU A 548 16.10 -4.87 5.31
CA LEU A 548 15.24 -5.44 6.33
C LEU A 548 16.11 -5.97 7.47
N ALA A 549 16.35 -5.17 8.52
CA ALA A 549 17.17 -5.58 9.67
C ALA A 549 16.50 -6.66 10.56
N TYR A 550 15.32 -7.15 10.16
CA TYR A 550 14.49 -8.05 10.94
C TYR A 550 14.79 -9.52 10.57
N HIS A 551 15.22 -10.33 11.54
CA HIS A 551 15.54 -11.75 11.37
C HIS A 551 14.31 -12.70 11.40
N GLY A 552 13.10 -12.20 11.18
CA GLY A 552 11.91 -13.04 11.16
C GLY A 552 11.65 -13.70 9.80
N ASP A 553 10.95 -14.84 9.81
CA ASP A 553 10.53 -15.59 8.61
C ASP A 553 9.93 -14.70 7.51
N ALA A 554 9.25 -13.62 7.88
CA ALA A 554 8.60 -12.70 6.94
C ALA A 554 9.55 -11.86 6.08
N ALA A 555 10.82 -11.71 6.47
CA ALA A 555 11.84 -11.03 5.66
C ALA A 555 12.57 -11.99 4.70
N ILE A 556 12.49 -13.30 4.95
CA ILE A 556 13.18 -14.32 4.16
C ILE A 556 12.60 -14.33 2.75
N GLY A 557 13.49 -14.29 1.76
CA GLY A 557 13.11 -14.34 0.35
C GLY A 557 12.63 -13.00 -0.23
N LEU A 558 12.74 -11.89 0.51
CA LEU A 558 12.48 -10.53 0.01
C LEU A 558 13.78 -9.82 -0.39
N GLN A 559 13.76 -9.15 -1.53
CA GLN A 559 14.82 -8.29 -2.07
C GLN A 559 14.22 -6.94 -2.47
N LEU A 560 14.29 -5.98 -1.55
CA LEU A 560 13.65 -4.67 -1.73
C LEU A 560 14.58 -3.69 -2.44
N GLU A 561 14.66 -3.81 -3.76
CA GLU A 561 15.50 -2.97 -4.61
C GLU A 561 14.69 -2.01 -5.48
N ARG A 562 15.13 -0.75 -5.56
CA ARG A 562 14.50 0.27 -6.42
C ARG A 562 15.54 1.21 -7.01
N ASP A 563 15.24 1.72 -8.19
CA ASP A 563 15.92 2.89 -8.77
C ASP A 563 15.87 4.04 -7.75
N LEU A 564 17.02 4.68 -7.52
CA LEU A 564 17.18 5.74 -6.53
C LEU A 564 16.17 6.88 -6.71
N ARG A 565 15.80 7.23 -7.95
CA ARG A 565 14.79 8.25 -8.25
C ARG A 565 13.43 7.93 -7.66
N ILE A 566 13.06 6.65 -7.59
CA ILE A 566 11.81 6.17 -7.01
C ILE A 566 11.99 5.91 -5.50
N ALA A 567 13.15 5.37 -5.12
CA ALA A 567 13.46 5.03 -3.73
C ALA A 567 13.45 6.26 -2.81
N ILE A 568 13.90 7.43 -3.27
CA ILE A 568 13.82 8.67 -2.48
C ILE A 568 12.38 9.10 -2.17
N SER A 569 11.35 8.47 -2.75
CA SER A 569 9.94 8.64 -2.38
C SER A 569 9.37 7.45 -1.64
N GLU A 570 9.54 6.24 -2.19
CA GLU A 570 8.95 5.02 -1.63
C GLU A 570 9.67 4.56 -0.36
N TYR A 571 11.00 4.63 -0.35
CA TYR A 571 11.85 4.16 0.74
C TYR A 571 12.30 5.29 1.68
N ALA A 572 11.85 6.52 1.42
CA ALA A 572 12.13 7.65 2.27
C ALA A 572 11.65 7.40 3.72
N PRO A 573 12.34 7.93 4.73
CA PRO A 573 11.94 7.76 6.13
C PRO A 573 10.51 8.20 6.39
N GLY A 574 9.74 7.35 7.08
CA GLY A 574 8.30 7.52 7.31
C GLY A 574 7.41 6.99 6.18
N GLY A 575 7.98 6.57 5.04
CA GLY A 575 7.27 5.83 4.00
C GLY A 575 6.99 4.38 4.44
N GLN A 576 5.86 3.85 3.98
CA GLN A 576 5.41 2.48 4.23
C GLN A 576 5.33 1.69 2.92
N ILE A 577 5.78 0.44 2.98
CA ILE A 577 5.83 -0.47 1.83
C ILE A 577 5.20 -1.79 2.24
N VAL A 578 4.36 -2.34 1.38
CA VAL A 578 3.86 -3.70 1.52
C VAL A 578 4.84 -4.63 0.82
N ALA A 579 5.36 -5.61 1.54
CA ALA A 579 6.20 -6.67 0.99
C ALA A 579 6.04 -7.96 1.81
N GLY A 580 5.95 -9.12 1.16
CA GLY A 580 5.78 -10.43 1.81
C GLY A 580 4.48 -10.54 2.62
N GLY A 581 3.43 -9.81 2.25
CA GLY A 581 2.17 -9.75 3.01
C GLY A 581 2.28 -8.96 4.33
N LYS A 582 3.36 -8.20 4.53
CA LYS A 582 3.61 -7.38 5.72
C LYS A 582 3.81 -5.91 5.33
N LEU A 583 3.52 -5.01 6.27
CA LEU A 583 3.70 -3.58 6.13
C LEU A 583 5.01 -3.14 6.82
N TRP A 584 5.98 -2.75 6.01
CA TRP A 584 7.30 -2.31 6.44
C TRP A 584 7.37 -0.78 6.46
N SER A 585 7.90 -0.21 7.54
CA SER A 585 8.08 1.24 7.67
C SER A 585 9.56 1.61 7.59
N SER A 586 9.92 2.41 6.60
CA SER A 586 11.29 2.92 6.47
C SER A 586 11.58 3.96 7.56
N ARG A 587 12.77 3.89 8.18
CA ARG A 587 13.14 4.77 9.29
C ARG A 587 14.58 5.29 9.22
N TYR A 588 15.45 4.62 8.46
CA TYR A 588 16.87 4.93 8.41
C TYR A 588 17.33 5.18 6.98
N ILE A 589 18.29 6.08 6.83
CA ILE A 589 19.15 6.17 5.65
C ILE A 589 20.39 5.35 5.97
N LYS A 590 20.69 4.35 5.15
CA LYS A 590 21.78 3.40 5.43
C LYS A 590 23.10 4.16 5.48
N LYS A 591 23.90 3.88 6.52
CA LYS A 591 25.23 4.43 6.70
C LYS A 591 26.24 3.28 6.79
N ILE A 592 27.30 3.38 6.01
CA ILE A 592 28.38 2.37 5.99
C ILE A 592 29.53 2.92 6.82
N THR A 593 30.13 2.08 7.67
CA THR A 593 31.34 2.43 8.41
C THR A 593 32.38 2.97 7.45
N ASN A 594 33.11 4.01 7.85
CA ASN A 594 34.16 4.60 7.03
C ASN A 594 33.69 5.31 5.73
N LYS A 595 32.38 5.42 5.48
CA LYS A 595 31.82 6.20 4.36
C LYS A 595 30.94 7.33 4.86
N GLU A 596 30.73 8.33 4.01
CA GLU A 596 29.89 9.49 4.29
C GLU A 596 28.92 9.70 3.12
N TRP A 597 27.74 10.27 3.38
CA TRP A 597 26.81 10.58 2.30
C TRP A 597 27.31 11.77 1.49
N ASP A 598 27.00 11.75 0.19
CA ASP A 598 27.21 12.89 -0.68
C ASP A 598 26.10 13.93 -0.40
N THR A 599 26.49 15.15 -0.02
CA THR A 599 25.56 16.22 0.35
C THR A 599 25.71 17.42 -0.57
N TYR A 600 24.58 17.95 -1.03
CA TYR A 600 24.51 19.08 -1.95
C TYR A 600 23.67 20.20 -1.35
N SER A 601 24.19 21.42 -1.39
CA SER A 601 23.37 22.62 -1.29
C SER A 601 22.62 22.78 -2.60
N TYR A 602 21.30 22.96 -2.54
CA TYR A 602 20.46 23.13 -3.73
C TYR A 602 19.54 24.34 -3.62
N VAL A 603 19.16 24.86 -4.79
CA VAL A 603 18.28 26.00 -4.99
C VAL A 603 17.31 25.71 -6.13
N ILE A 604 16.05 26.09 -5.97
CA ILE A 604 15.04 26.07 -7.03
C ILE A 604 14.47 27.48 -7.17
N CYS A 605 14.52 28.05 -8.37
CA CYS A 605 13.91 29.35 -8.64
C CYS A 605 12.38 29.30 -8.44
N ASP A 606 11.83 30.29 -7.74
CA ASP A 606 10.39 30.36 -7.47
C ASP A 606 9.56 30.69 -8.71
N ARG A 607 10.14 31.39 -9.70
CA ARG A 607 9.48 31.82 -10.94
C ARG A 607 9.63 30.82 -12.08
N CYS A 608 10.87 30.53 -12.49
CA CYS A 608 11.14 29.68 -13.67
C CYS A 608 11.48 28.22 -13.32
N HIS A 609 11.59 27.89 -12.02
CA HIS A 609 11.91 26.54 -11.55
C HIS A 609 13.26 25.97 -12.00
N TYR A 610 14.17 26.85 -12.42
CA TYR A 610 15.57 26.54 -12.62
C TYR A 610 16.16 25.90 -11.37
N TYR A 611 16.86 24.79 -11.55
CA TYR A 611 17.52 24.05 -10.50
C TYR A 611 19.03 24.31 -10.51
N TYR A 612 19.59 24.55 -9.33
CA TYR A 612 21.04 24.64 -9.15
C TYR A 612 21.46 23.85 -7.93
N SER A 613 22.61 23.18 -8.01
CA SER A 613 23.16 22.42 -6.92
C SER A 613 24.68 22.41 -6.95
N ARG A 614 25.27 22.39 -5.75
CA ARG A 614 26.71 22.21 -5.54
C ARG A 614 26.94 21.45 -4.25
N ARG A 615 28.07 20.74 -4.10
CA ARG A 615 28.35 20.03 -2.84
C ARG A 615 28.37 21.00 -1.67
N GLU A 616 27.76 20.58 -0.55
CA GLU A 616 27.54 21.40 0.64
C GLU A 616 28.85 21.96 1.23
N GLN A 617 29.95 21.23 1.09
CA GLN A 617 31.25 21.61 1.62
C GLN A 617 31.87 22.79 0.88
N ILE A 618 31.35 23.12 -0.32
CA ILE A 618 31.89 24.19 -1.11
C ILE A 618 31.00 25.43 -1.00
N GLU A 619 31.59 26.51 -0.51
CA GLU A 619 30.92 27.80 -0.31
C GLU A 619 30.65 28.46 -1.65
N ASP A 620 29.48 28.15 -2.22
CA ASP A 620 28.91 28.83 -3.38
C ASP A 620 27.42 29.05 -3.17
N HIS A 621 27.02 30.32 -3.26
CA HIS A 621 25.69 30.77 -2.94
C HIS A 621 25.13 31.59 -4.09
N LEU A 622 24.22 30.97 -4.83
CA LEU A 622 23.53 31.61 -5.93
C LEU A 622 22.52 32.64 -5.38
N VAL A 623 22.74 33.93 -5.68
CA VAL A 623 21.88 35.04 -5.20
C VAL A 623 20.77 35.37 -6.20
N LEU A 624 21.10 35.38 -7.49
CA LEU A 624 20.19 35.67 -8.60
C LEU A 624 20.06 34.43 -9.51
N CYS A 625 18.87 34.18 -10.02
CA CYS A 625 18.63 33.10 -10.98
C CYS A 625 19.30 33.41 -12.33
N PRO A 626 20.09 32.49 -12.93
CA PRO A 626 20.83 32.78 -14.17
C PRO A 626 19.92 32.87 -15.40
N VAL A 627 18.68 32.35 -15.31
CA VAL A 627 17.73 32.28 -16.42
C VAL A 627 16.75 33.46 -16.43
N CYS A 628 16.15 33.79 -15.28
CA CYS A 628 15.13 34.85 -15.19
C CYS A 628 15.56 36.07 -14.39
N ASN A 629 16.80 36.10 -13.89
CA ASN A 629 17.40 37.19 -13.12
C ASN A 629 16.65 37.62 -11.84
N GLU A 630 15.74 36.77 -11.34
CA GLU A 630 15.02 37.00 -10.09
C GLU A 630 15.86 36.60 -8.88
N PRO A 631 15.68 37.26 -7.72
CA PRO A 631 16.27 36.82 -6.46
C PRO A 631 15.86 35.39 -6.11
N ILE A 632 16.81 34.59 -5.65
CA ILE A 632 16.53 33.24 -5.16
C ILE A 632 15.70 33.33 -3.88
N GLY A 633 14.48 32.77 -3.94
CA GLY A 633 13.56 32.76 -2.82
C GLY A 633 13.79 31.61 -1.82
N LYS A 634 12.69 31.12 -1.23
CA LYS A 634 12.75 30.24 -0.04
C LYS A 634 13.01 28.76 -0.36
N LYS A 635 12.92 28.35 -1.63
CA LYS A 635 13.14 26.95 -2.07
C LYS A 635 14.64 26.61 -2.17
N LYS A 636 15.32 26.61 -1.04
CA LYS A 636 16.73 26.22 -0.90
C LYS A 636 16.93 25.31 0.30
N GLY A 637 17.98 24.50 0.28
CA GLY A 637 18.31 23.62 1.41
C GLY A 637 19.49 22.70 1.11
N THR A 638 19.78 21.80 2.05
CA THR A 638 20.77 20.74 1.86
C THR A 638 20.04 19.44 1.53
N MET A 639 20.42 18.78 0.44
CA MET A 639 19.97 17.45 0.07
C MET A 639 21.06 16.40 0.29
N ILE A 640 20.67 15.23 0.78
CA ILE A 640 21.49 14.02 0.83
C ILE A 640 21.15 13.15 -0.38
N GLN A 641 22.15 12.61 -1.05
CA GLN A 641 21.96 11.53 -2.01
C GLN A 641 22.16 10.17 -1.29
N PRO A 642 21.08 9.39 -1.04
CA PRO A 642 21.17 8.18 -0.21
C PRO A 642 21.67 6.98 -1.03
N VAL A 643 22.89 7.07 -1.56
CA VAL A 643 23.51 6.04 -2.43
C VAL A 643 23.73 4.69 -1.76
N PHE A 644 23.76 4.66 -0.42
CA PHE A 644 23.87 3.41 0.33
C PHE A 644 22.51 2.73 0.56
N GLY A 645 21.41 3.39 0.21
CA GLY A 645 20.05 2.90 0.43
C GLY A 645 19.46 3.26 1.79
N PHE A 646 18.48 2.48 2.20
CA PHE A 646 17.60 2.75 3.33
C PHE A 646 17.54 1.53 4.26
N ALA A 647 17.01 1.70 5.46
CA ALA A 647 16.71 0.57 6.34
C ALA A 647 15.44 0.78 7.18
N VAL A 648 14.80 -0.33 7.54
CA VAL A 648 13.69 -0.37 8.49
C VAL A 648 14.23 -0.43 9.93
N GLY A 649 13.36 -0.12 10.90
CA GLY A 649 13.68 -0.37 12.32
C GLY A 649 13.46 -1.82 12.72
N LEU A 650 13.86 -2.17 13.96
CA LEU A 650 13.62 -3.49 14.57
C LEU A 650 12.16 -3.72 15.02
N GLU A 651 11.27 -2.77 14.75
CA GLU A 651 9.84 -2.89 15.06
C GLU A 651 9.24 -4.04 14.25
N GLN A 652 8.33 -4.81 14.87
CA GLN A 652 7.61 -5.85 14.13
C GLN A 652 6.83 -5.21 12.98
N PRO A 653 6.87 -5.80 11.76
CA PRO A 653 6.17 -5.24 10.64
C PRO A 653 4.65 -5.35 10.84
N GLY A 654 3.93 -4.31 10.44
CA GLY A 654 2.47 -4.26 10.58
C GLY A 654 1.76 -5.23 9.62
N LYS A 655 0.45 -5.38 9.78
CA LYS A 655 -0.41 -6.02 8.79
C LYS A 655 -0.91 -4.96 7.79
N PRO A 656 -0.88 -5.21 6.47
CA PRO A 656 -1.51 -4.33 5.50
C PRO A 656 -3.02 -4.26 5.76
N GLY A 657 -3.58 -3.05 5.87
CA GLY A 657 -5.03 -2.82 6.00
C GLY A 657 -5.68 -2.39 4.68
N GLU A 658 -6.94 -1.96 4.75
CA GLU A 658 -7.69 -1.42 3.59
C GLU A 658 -7.18 -0.04 3.13
N ASN A 659 -6.46 0.67 4.00
CA ASN A 659 -5.90 1.98 3.69
C ASN A 659 -4.61 1.85 2.86
N LYS A 660 -4.44 2.76 1.91
CA LYS A 660 -3.22 2.82 1.10
C LYS A 660 -2.00 3.13 2.01
N PRO A 661 -0.87 2.43 1.84
CA PRO A 661 0.37 2.74 2.57
C PRO A 661 0.80 4.20 2.39
N GLU A 662 1.31 4.80 3.46
CA GLU A 662 1.83 6.16 3.44
C GLU A 662 3.08 6.26 2.54
N ARG A 663 3.11 7.25 1.64
CA ARG A 663 4.26 7.53 0.78
C ARG A 663 4.73 8.95 1.00
N MET A 664 6.04 9.14 1.02
CA MET A 664 6.65 10.47 1.03
C MET A 664 6.82 10.93 -0.42
N TYR A 665 5.89 11.75 -0.91
CA TYR A 665 5.94 12.23 -2.28
C TYR A 665 7.21 13.07 -2.53
N SER A 666 7.96 12.74 -3.60
CA SER A 666 8.96 13.65 -4.13
C SER A 666 8.28 14.83 -4.84
N THR A 667 9.04 15.90 -4.97
CA THR A 667 8.74 16.98 -5.91
C THR A 667 8.75 16.47 -7.35
N ARG A 668 8.21 17.30 -8.26
CA ARG A 668 8.39 17.10 -9.70
C ARG A 668 9.88 17.12 -10.08
N VAL A 669 10.19 16.60 -11.26
CA VAL A 669 11.53 16.70 -11.83
C VAL A 669 11.84 18.17 -12.13
N TYR A 670 13.02 18.64 -11.71
CA TYR A 670 13.53 19.97 -12.03
C TYR A 670 14.69 19.89 -13.00
N TYR A 671 14.85 20.91 -13.83
CA TYR A 671 15.87 21.00 -14.86
C TYR A 671 16.90 22.08 -14.51
N SER A 672 18.19 21.75 -14.65
CA SER A 672 19.28 22.66 -14.29
C SER A 672 19.63 23.68 -15.37
N GLY A 673 18.94 23.70 -16.50
CA GLY A 673 19.32 24.56 -17.64
C GLY A 673 20.54 24.06 -18.42
N GLU A 674 21.29 23.10 -17.89
CA GLU A 674 22.40 22.44 -18.57
C GLU A 674 21.86 21.39 -19.55
N ALA A 675 21.90 21.72 -20.83
CA ALA A 675 21.80 20.76 -21.93
C ALA A 675 22.65 21.27 -23.09
N LYS A 676 23.08 20.36 -23.97
CA LYS A 676 23.70 20.73 -25.24
C LYS A 676 22.65 20.79 -26.34
N ASN A 677 22.62 21.93 -27.02
CA ASN A 677 21.87 22.17 -28.24
C ASN A 677 22.77 21.85 -29.44
N GLU A 678 22.91 20.59 -29.81
CA GLU A 678 23.45 20.29 -31.14
C GLU A 678 22.33 20.50 -32.15
N GLU A 679 22.31 21.67 -32.80
CA GLU A 679 21.74 21.94 -34.14
C GLU A 679 20.34 21.39 -34.47
N ALA A 680 19.56 20.98 -33.49
CA ALA A 680 18.29 20.35 -33.75
C ALA A 680 17.29 21.40 -34.22
N LYS A 681 16.91 21.32 -35.49
CA LYS A 681 15.82 22.13 -36.05
C LYS A 681 14.59 21.97 -35.15
N ALA A 682 14.03 23.10 -34.73
CA ALA A 682 12.76 23.12 -34.05
C ALA A 682 11.72 22.38 -34.91
N ILE A 683 11.17 21.30 -34.37
CA ILE A 683 10.09 20.55 -34.99
C ILE A 683 8.81 21.27 -34.63
N ILE A 684 8.14 21.82 -35.64
CA ILE A 684 6.86 22.49 -35.44
C ILE A 684 5.76 21.44 -35.46
N VAL A 685 5.01 21.35 -34.36
CA VAL A 685 3.88 20.43 -34.22
C VAL A 685 2.61 21.26 -34.04
N ASN A 686 1.65 21.09 -34.96
CA ASN A 686 0.34 21.74 -34.86
C ASN A 686 -0.66 20.78 -34.22
N LEU A 687 -1.16 21.15 -33.04
CA LEU A 687 -2.18 20.40 -32.29
C LEU A 687 -3.39 21.30 -32.06
N ASN A 688 -4.51 21.03 -32.74
CA ASN A 688 -5.82 21.68 -32.51
C ASN A 688 -5.75 23.22 -32.36
N GLY A 689 -5.03 23.90 -33.25
CA GLY A 689 -4.89 25.37 -33.25
C GLY A 689 -3.76 25.93 -32.37
N VAL A 690 -2.95 25.06 -31.74
CA VAL A 690 -1.72 25.45 -31.04
C VAL A 690 -0.51 24.98 -31.84
N THR A 691 0.41 25.90 -32.15
CA THR A 691 1.69 25.62 -32.78
C THR A 691 2.76 25.47 -31.71
N LEU A 692 3.28 24.26 -31.53
CA LEU A 692 4.38 23.96 -30.59
C LEU A 692 5.70 23.90 -31.35
N SER A 693 6.75 24.51 -30.79
CA SER A 693 8.11 24.43 -31.32
C SER A 693 8.94 23.50 -30.45
N VAL A 694 9.12 22.26 -30.91
CA VAL A 694 9.78 21.22 -30.13
C VAL A 694 11.26 21.11 -30.53
N MET A 695 12.17 21.31 -29.58
CA MET A 695 13.61 21.19 -29.80
C MET A 695 14.19 20.09 -28.91
N PRO A 696 14.74 18.99 -29.47
CA PRO A 696 15.45 18.01 -28.68
C PRO A 696 16.79 18.57 -28.21
N ALA A 697 17.14 18.28 -26.96
CA ALA A 697 18.44 18.62 -26.38
C ALA A 697 19.02 17.40 -25.65
N ALA A 698 20.32 17.19 -25.83
CA ALA A 698 21.04 16.06 -25.24
C ALA A 698 21.66 16.45 -23.90
N HIS A 699 21.90 15.44 -23.05
CA HIS A 699 22.61 15.62 -21.77
C HIS A 699 21.95 16.64 -20.81
N GLY A 700 20.62 16.71 -20.81
CA GLY A 700 19.87 17.48 -19.84
C GLY A 700 20.08 16.97 -18.42
N LYS A 701 20.64 17.80 -17.54
CA LYS A 701 20.78 17.46 -16.11
C LYS A 701 19.46 17.74 -15.38
N LEU A 702 18.90 16.68 -14.80
CA LEU A 702 17.64 16.70 -14.08
C LEU A 702 17.84 16.29 -12.61
N ALA A 703 16.99 16.81 -11.73
CA ALA A 703 17.00 16.46 -10.32
C ALA A 703 15.59 16.19 -9.79
N VAL A 704 15.50 15.21 -8.90
CA VAL A 704 14.29 14.91 -8.12
C VAL A 704 14.62 15.06 -6.65
N ILE A 705 13.78 15.79 -5.92
CA ILE A 705 14.02 16.13 -4.51
C ILE A 705 12.81 15.70 -3.68
N ASN A 706 13.04 15.04 -2.56
CA ASN A 706 12.04 14.81 -1.53
C ASN A 706 12.37 15.66 -0.30
N ASN A 707 11.51 16.65 -0.04
CA ASN A 707 11.61 17.53 1.12
C ASN A 707 10.50 17.25 2.16
N ALA A 708 9.92 16.05 2.16
CA ALA A 708 8.86 15.62 3.08
C ALA A 708 7.65 16.56 3.14
N ALA A 709 7.15 16.98 1.97
CA ALA A 709 6.08 17.99 1.83
C ALA A 709 6.47 19.32 2.50
N SER A 710 7.65 19.83 2.16
CA SER A 710 8.22 21.11 2.66
C SER A 710 8.56 21.15 4.16
N ARG A 711 8.45 20.03 4.88
CA ARG A 711 8.85 19.94 6.29
C ARG A 711 10.35 19.63 6.45
N GLY A 712 10.91 18.84 5.54
CA GLY A 712 12.25 18.30 5.64
C GLY A 712 12.36 17.12 6.61
N PHE A 713 13.52 16.47 6.58
CA PHE A 713 13.90 15.35 7.44
C PHE A 713 14.88 15.81 8.53
N LYS A 714 14.79 15.18 9.70
CA LYS A 714 15.79 15.20 10.78
C LYS A 714 16.58 13.91 10.69
N ILE A 715 17.88 13.97 10.42
CA ILE A 715 18.70 12.78 10.16
C ILE A 715 19.91 12.75 11.11
N CYS A 716 20.14 11.62 11.78
CA CYS A 716 21.32 11.40 12.61
C CYS A 716 22.54 11.16 11.72
N THR A 717 23.55 12.02 11.84
CA THR A 717 24.80 11.89 11.06
C THR A 717 25.66 10.70 11.50
N GLN A 718 25.36 10.02 12.62
CA GLN A 718 26.14 8.86 13.07
C GLN A 718 25.55 7.52 12.61
N CYS A 719 24.23 7.33 12.73
CA CYS A 719 23.58 6.05 12.47
C CYS A 719 22.51 6.08 11.37
N GLY A 720 22.17 7.26 10.83
CA GLY A 720 21.15 7.37 9.78
C GLY A 720 19.70 7.36 10.25
N TYR A 721 19.43 7.32 11.56
CA TYR A 721 18.08 7.45 12.10
C TYR A 721 17.41 8.72 11.58
N SER A 722 16.19 8.60 11.07
CA SER A 722 15.54 9.66 10.34
C SER A 722 14.06 9.82 10.71
N GLU A 723 13.63 11.06 10.85
CA GLU A 723 12.23 11.44 11.12
C GLU A 723 11.81 12.64 10.26
N VAL A 724 10.50 12.81 10.03
CA VAL A 724 9.99 14.02 9.40
C VAL A 724 9.88 15.15 10.43
N VAL A 725 10.32 16.35 10.07
CA VAL A 725 10.21 17.53 10.94
C VAL A 725 8.74 17.79 11.30
N GLY A 726 8.44 17.91 12.59
CA GLY A 726 7.09 18.21 13.09
C GLY A 726 6.19 16.98 13.29
N ALA A 727 6.68 15.75 13.08
CA ALA A 727 5.98 14.56 13.57
C ALA A 727 5.84 14.63 15.11
N ILE A 728 4.65 14.35 15.64
CA ILE A 728 4.34 14.41 17.08
C ILE A 728 5.00 13.19 17.75
N THR A 729 6.29 13.29 18.08
CA THR A 729 6.92 12.39 19.05
C THR A 729 6.89 13.07 20.42
N LYS A 730 6.32 12.38 21.42
CA LYS A 730 6.33 12.82 22.82
C LYS A 730 7.79 13.06 23.23
N LYS A 731 8.13 14.32 23.48
CA LYS A 731 9.42 14.85 23.98
C LYS A 731 10.61 14.60 23.05
N GLY A 732 11.13 15.70 22.49
CA GLY A 732 12.44 15.75 21.85
C GLY A 732 13.55 15.33 22.81
N THR A 733 13.90 14.05 22.79
CA THR A 733 15.10 13.54 23.43
C THR A 733 15.98 12.93 22.36
N ALA A 734 17.26 13.31 22.37
CA ALA A 734 18.28 12.90 21.42
C ALA A 734 18.59 11.39 21.42
N LYS A 735 17.88 10.59 22.23
CA LYS A 735 18.08 9.15 22.35
C LYS A 735 17.25 8.43 21.29
N HIS A 736 17.95 7.81 20.36
CA HIS A 736 17.37 6.94 19.34
C HIS A 736 18.24 5.71 19.21
N LYS A 737 17.69 4.63 18.65
CA LYS A 737 18.43 3.40 18.41
C LYS A 737 18.95 3.36 16.99
N THR A 738 20.09 2.72 16.80
CA THR A 738 20.62 2.31 15.48
C THR A 738 19.70 1.27 14.83
N SER A 739 19.85 1.01 13.52
CA SER A 739 19.04 0.02 12.80
C SER A 739 19.21 -1.42 13.31
N TRP A 740 20.28 -1.71 14.05
CA TRP A 740 20.54 -2.99 14.72
C TRP A 740 20.31 -2.93 16.25
N GLY A 741 19.68 -1.87 16.76
CA GLY A 741 19.13 -1.83 18.12
C GLY A 741 20.03 -1.29 19.23
N ALA A 742 21.28 -0.92 18.93
CA ALA A 742 22.16 -0.25 19.90
C ALA A 742 21.75 1.22 20.11
N ASP A 743 21.94 1.76 21.31
CA ASP A 743 21.67 3.17 21.61
C ASP A 743 22.67 4.10 20.88
N CYS A 744 22.15 5.17 20.27
CA CYS A 744 22.96 6.17 19.58
C CYS A 744 22.79 7.54 20.25
N ASN A 745 23.91 8.19 20.55
CA ASN A 745 23.98 9.55 21.11
C ASN A 745 24.22 10.62 20.03
N GLY A 746 24.06 10.27 18.76
CA GLY A 746 24.27 11.18 17.65
C GLY A 746 23.24 12.31 17.61
N LYS A 747 23.64 13.48 17.09
CA LYS A 747 22.74 14.62 16.92
C LYS A 747 22.00 14.53 15.59
N LEU A 748 20.71 14.87 15.60
CA LEU A 748 19.92 14.99 14.39
C LEU A 748 20.20 16.33 13.70
N LYS A 749 20.68 16.29 12.45
CA LYS A 749 20.80 17.47 11.59
C LYS A 749 19.48 17.70 10.87
N ALA A 750 19.01 18.95 10.82
CA ALA A 750 17.74 19.33 10.21
C ALA A 750 17.74 20.82 9.83
N PRO A 751 16.93 21.25 8.84
CA PRO A 751 16.16 20.41 7.92
C PRO A 751 17.04 19.90 6.76
N LEU A 752 16.86 18.63 6.40
CA LEU A 752 17.53 17.99 5.26
C LEU A 752 16.50 17.48 4.26
N SER A 753 16.87 17.41 2.99
CA SER A 753 16.09 16.77 1.93
C SER A 753 16.80 15.52 1.41
N LEU A 754 16.08 14.66 0.69
CA LEU A 754 16.68 13.59 -0.11
C LEU A 754 16.67 14.02 -1.57
N GLY A 755 17.70 13.70 -2.32
CA GLY A 755 17.78 14.07 -3.73
C GLY A 755 18.51 13.07 -4.58
N HIS A 756 18.26 13.12 -5.89
CA HIS A 756 19.00 12.38 -6.88
C HIS A 756 19.09 13.19 -8.18
N GLU A 757 20.31 13.31 -8.71
CA GLU A 757 20.61 13.97 -9.98
C GLU A 757 20.97 12.94 -11.04
N PHE A 758 20.46 13.12 -12.26
CA PHE A 758 20.72 12.24 -13.38
C PHE A 758 20.68 12.99 -14.71
N ASN A 759 21.41 12.47 -15.70
CA ASN A 759 21.47 13.03 -17.05
C ASN A 759 20.61 12.20 -18.01
N THR A 760 19.80 12.88 -18.82
CA THR A 760 18.95 12.26 -19.85
C THR A 760 18.80 13.19 -21.06
N ASP A 761 18.34 12.64 -22.18
CA ASP A 761 17.87 13.46 -23.29
C ASP A 761 16.52 14.10 -22.91
N ILE A 762 16.32 15.35 -23.33
CA ILE A 762 15.13 16.14 -23.02
C ILE A 762 14.53 16.74 -24.29
N LEU A 763 13.22 17.03 -24.26
CA LEU A 763 12.53 17.80 -25.27
C LEU A 763 12.15 19.15 -24.68
N LYS A 764 12.63 20.23 -25.29
CA LYS A 764 12.22 21.60 -24.98
C LYS A 764 10.98 21.91 -25.82
N LEU A 765 9.91 22.34 -25.17
CA LEU A 765 8.62 22.70 -25.78
C LEU A 765 8.45 24.22 -25.86
#